data_AF-A0A2S3XUT6-F1
#
_entry.id   AF-A0A2S3XUT6-F1
#
_cell.length_a   1.000
_cell.length_b   1.000
_cell.length_c   1.000
_cell.angle_alpha   90.00
_cell.angle_beta   90.00
_cell.angle_gamma   90.00
#
_symmetry.space_group_name_H-M   'P 1'
#
loop_
_entity.id
_entity.type
_entity.pdbx_description
1 polymer ?
#
loop_
_entity_poly.entity_id
_entity_poly.type
_entity_poly.pdbx_seq_one_letter_code
_entity_poly.pdbx_strand_id
1 'polypeptide(L)'
;MIRLPSTHVAITAPLVTSSTRYPGIPIGQSRLDGWEFTLSPVLVQDAELPSTNSLGLGGLGSGKSTTGKVRARREILHHGHQYVVIDSFGDSNSGEWAALSRSLDGLVIDAASFTLNPCSELLPPQVREQLLRSLILAVEPDALTPQATHALQHALTAPKASSLGGLVDALTGPEDGRWPAARLAEWGVGVAIALSRYTDGSLRGLFDGEDAKLPPIDVPIISFDFSRLDRNSPAIPSLMAAVTCWVEHVWLPQSTAVHRHLVLEEAWQILLSPATAKLIQRLLKFSRRAGLSLDVLMHTLSDLGEGAAQDLARLCEVVHVGRLGPEEAAIVGSLLGLPAWAIARIPRLGPGEAVWKVGPDYVDVVQTLLTEEEAQLTDTSSRRRQAQEAYAAAQEQPADPAAQEPAVPVEQEAPRDDGPEQSATLDDLLDAEGDWAWDMPPNVIDVRDVRHETALRAAQEGRCSEAADIAALGEREDIAAHGINSAQAVEWLNTRAQVADLCGTPGQAQQLRATVARMGHTTTPPTTPPHVAVPPSPEEISGPGRTGEDENPRRRRVMATVAVAALGLTAGLAWMTNGEDTPARTTDAKTAVAQALKDKVGAPVTIDGVTAHVQATWTGADSVVIALTTDTDSPEGAAAQMLRLDVGDETATARVSETELARSPEVSLPVSDPAAPVTVRVVIGGKTWTEGSRAHARQIRLDPATGTATDITNTTRDKA
;
A
#
# COMPACT_ATOMS: atom_id res chain seq x y z
N MET A 1 -17.41 -17.34 -34.36
CA MET A 1 -17.30 -16.26 -33.37
C MET A 1 -17.88 -14.99 -34.00
N ILE A 2 -19.15 -14.69 -33.73
CA ILE A 2 -19.86 -13.54 -34.32
C ILE A 2 -19.38 -12.30 -33.58
N ARG A 3 -18.73 -11.35 -34.29
CA ARG A 3 -18.46 -10.02 -33.74
C ARG A 3 -19.77 -9.24 -33.72
N LEU A 4 -20.33 -9.03 -32.52
CA LEU A 4 -21.46 -8.12 -32.34
C LEU A 4 -20.96 -6.67 -32.48
N PRO A 5 -21.73 -5.78 -33.13
CA PRO A 5 -21.42 -4.35 -33.18
C PRO A 5 -21.46 -3.74 -31.77
N SER A 6 -20.63 -2.72 -31.52
CA SER A 6 -20.39 -2.06 -30.23
C SER A 6 -21.66 -1.59 -29.49
N THR A 7 -22.73 -1.29 -30.23
CA THR A 7 -24.05 -0.91 -29.71
C THR A 7 -24.78 -2.04 -28.98
N HIS A 8 -24.57 -3.30 -29.35
CA HIS A 8 -25.21 -4.44 -28.66
C HIS A 8 -24.50 -4.80 -27.35
N VAL A 9 -23.18 -4.59 -27.26
CA VAL A 9 -22.38 -4.93 -26.07
C VAL A 9 -22.74 -4.03 -24.88
N ALA A 10 -23.01 -2.74 -25.11
CA ALA A 10 -23.49 -1.80 -24.09
C ALA A 10 -24.88 -2.16 -23.54
N ILE A 11 -25.64 -2.95 -24.29
CA ILE A 11 -27.03 -3.31 -24.00
C ILE A 11 -27.15 -4.68 -23.32
N THR A 12 -26.23 -5.62 -23.58
CA THR A 12 -26.39 -7.03 -23.19
C THR A 12 -25.54 -7.52 -22.01
N ALA A 13 -24.52 -6.79 -21.58
CA ALA A 13 -23.69 -7.19 -20.43
C ALA A 13 -24.19 -6.51 -19.14
N PRO A 14 -24.13 -7.18 -17.96
CA PRO A 14 -24.16 -6.46 -16.70
C PRO A 14 -23.08 -5.38 -16.75
N LEU A 15 -23.48 -4.11 -16.62
CA LEU A 15 -22.57 -2.95 -16.74
C LEU A 15 -21.49 -2.90 -15.63
N VAL A 16 -21.52 -3.84 -14.69
CA VAL A 16 -20.54 -4.06 -13.62
C VAL A 16 -19.34 -4.88 -14.07
N THR A 17 -19.33 -5.38 -15.32
CA THR A 17 -18.10 -5.95 -15.86
C THR A 17 -17.05 -4.86 -15.91
N SER A 18 -16.02 -4.96 -15.07
CA SER A 18 -14.79 -4.25 -15.39
C SER A 18 -14.35 -4.85 -16.74
N SER A 19 -14.41 -4.06 -17.81
CA SER A 19 -13.87 -4.51 -19.09
C SER A 19 -12.35 -4.74 -19.02
N THR A 20 -11.75 -4.23 -17.95
CA THR A 20 -10.34 -4.34 -17.58
C THR A 20 -10.00 -5.79 -17.25
N ARG A 21 -9.21 -6.42 -18.11
CA ARG A 21 -8.59 -7.71 -17.85
C ARG A 21 -7.09 -7.53 -17.82
N TYR A 22 -6.45 -8.01 -16.77
CA TYR A 22 -5.00 -8.00 -16.71
C TYR A 22 -4.44 -9.33 -17.23
N PRO A 23 -3.34 -9.30 -18.00
CA PRO A 23 -2.63 -10.51 -18.38
C PRO A 23 -1.99 -11.18 -17.15
N GLY A 24 -1.74 -12.48 -17.27
CA GLY A 24 -0.90 -13.21 -16.32
C GLY A 24 -1.57 -14.43 -15.70
N ILE A 25 -1.08 -14.80 -14.52
CA ILE A 25 -1.55 -15.97 -13.78
C ILE A 25 -3.00 -15.78 -13.31
N PRO A 26 -3.80 -16.86 -13.26
CA PRO A 26 -5.08 -16.81 -12.55
C PRO A 26 -4.80 -16.60 -11.07
N ILE A 27 -5.60 -15.77 -10.42
CA ILE A 27 -5.56 -15.56 -8.96
C ILE A 27 -6.85 -16.10 -8.34
N GLY A 28 -7.99 -15.74 -8.92
CA GLY A 28 -9.27 -16.07 -8.33
C GLY A 28 -10.45 -15.65 -9.18
N GLN A 29 -11.59 -15.43 -8.53
CA GLN A 29 -12.84 -15.02 -9.18
C GLN A 29 -13.33 -13.70 -8.59
N SER A 30 -13.72 -12.77 -9.47
CA SER A 30 -14.40 -11.54 -9.07
C SER A 30 -15.74 -11.89 -8.42
N ARG A 31 -16.02 -11.25 -7.29
CA ARG A 31 -17.30 -11.34 -6.58
C ARG A 31 -18.30 -10.29 -7.06
N LEU A 32 -17.85 -9.34 -7.89
CA LEU A 32 -18.72 -8.34 -8.50
C LEU A 32 -19.37 -8.87 -9.78
N ASP A 33 -18.59 -9.50 -10.67
CA ASP A 33 -19.08 -9.95 -11.98
C ASP A 33 -18.97 -11.47 -12.24
N GLY A 34 -18.31 -12.21 -11.33
CA GLY A 34 -18.15 -13.66 -11.44
C GLY A 34 -17.07 -14.12 -12.42
N TRP A 35 -16.33 -13.22 -13.05
CA TRP A 35 -15.28 -13.59 -13.99
C TRP A 35 -13.99 -13.99 -13.29
N GLU A 36 -13.17 -14.76 -14.00
CA GLU A 36 -11.80 -15.05 -13.56
C GLU A 36 -10.97 -13.77 -13.52
N PHE A 37 -10.29 -13.56 -12.40
CA PHE A 37 -9.32 -12.49 -12.19
C PHE A 37 -7.91 -13.04 -12.35
N THR A 38 -7.24 -12.57 -13.39
CA THR A 38 -5.83 -12.87 -13.71
C THR A 38 -4.98 -11.61 -13.51
N LEU A 39 -3.75 -11.76 -13.01
CA LEU A 39 -2.82 -10.62 -12.88
C LEU A 39 -1.37 -11.10 -12.67
N SER A 40 -0.50 -10.73 -13.61
CA SER A 40 0.96 -10.71 -13.44
C SER A 40 1.44 -9.28 -13.72
N PRO A 41 1.76 -8.48 -12.67
CA PRO A 41 2.02 -7.05 -12.82
C PRO A 41 3.06 -6.69 -13.89
N VAL A 42 4.11 -7.52 -14.02
CA VAL A 42 5.19 -7.32 -15.01
C VAL A 42 4.72 -7.44 -16.46
N LEU A 43 3.58 -8.08 -16.72
CA LEU A 43 3.01 -8.24 -18.05
C LEU A 43 2.02 -7.13 -18.41
N VAL A 44 1.62 -6.29 -17.45
CA VAL A 44 0.76 -5.13 -17.67
C VAL A 44 1.59 -4.01 -18.31
N GLN A 45 0.99 -3.20 -19.18
CA GLN A 45 1.71 -2.09 -19.80
C GLN A 45 2.10 -1.05 -18.74
N ASP A 46 3.32 -0.51 -18.81
CA ASP A 46 3.83 0.52 -17.87
C ASP A 46 2.97 1.79 -17.83
N ALA A 47 2.23 2.08 -18.90
CA ALA A 47 1.27 3.19 -18.91
C ALA A 47 0.03 2.95 -18.03
N GLU A 48 -0.35 1.69 -17.82
CA GLU A 48 -1.51 1.28 -17.02
C GLU A 48 -1.12 0.93 -15.59
N LEU A 49 0.02 0.25 -15.43
CA LEU A 49 0.58 -0.13 -14.14
C LEU A 49 2.07 0.22 -14.11
N PRO A 50 2.42 1.48 -13.80
CA PRO A 50 3.79 1.91 -13.68
C PRO A 50 4.59 1.03 -12.72
N SER A 51 4.05 0.69 -11.55
CA SER A 51 4.76 -0.02 -10.47
C SER A 51 4.25 -1.44 -10.28
N THR A 52 5.16 -2.42 -10.22
CA THR A 52 4.83 -3.83 -9.96
C THR A 52 4.92 -4.20 -8.48
N ASN A 53 5.14 -3.22 -7.60
CA ASN A 53 5.23 -3.43 -6.15
C ASN A 53 3.84 -3.72 -5.58
N SER A 54 3.77 -4.72 -4.68
CA SER A 54 2.51 -5.16 -4.10
C SER A 54 2.46 -5.07 -2.57
N LEU A 55 1.26 -4.82 -2.07
CA LEU A 55 0.94 -4.73 -0.64
C LEU A 55 -0.22 -5.67 -0.31
N GLY A 56 -0.01 -6.54 0.67
CA GLY A 56 -1.04 -7.39 1.25
C GLY A 56 -1.36 -6.99 2.68
N LEU A 57 -2.61 -6.62 2.93
CA LEU A 57 -3.12 -6.24 4.25
C LEU A 57 -4.19 -7.23 4.69
N GLY A 58 -4.29 -7.50 5.99
CA GLY A 58 -5.41 -8.28 6.51
C GLY A 58 -5.14 -8.85 7.89
N GLY A 59 -6.18 -8.92 8.72
CA GLY A 59 -6.10 -9.55 10.03
C GLY A 59 -5.79 -11.05 9.96
N LEU A 60 -5.59 -11.68 11.11
CA LEU A 60 -5.30 -13.12 11.19
C LEU A 60 -6.41 -13.94 10.50
N GLY A 61 -6.00 -14.91 9.68
CA GLY A 61 -6.91 -15.80 8.95
C GLY A 61 -7.64 -15.17 7.77
N SER A 62 -7.24 -13.96 7.33
CA SER A 62 -7.80 -13.31 6.14
C SER A 62 -7.41 -14.00 4.82
N GLY A 63 -6.30 -14.75 4.79
CA GLY A 63 -5.76 -15.39 3.58
C GLY A 63 -4.73 -14.55 2.82
N LYS A 64 -4.17 -13.50 3.44
CA LYS A 64 -3.11 -12.63 2.85
C LYS A 64 -1.88 -13.43 2.38
N SER A 65 -1.30 -14.21 3.28
CA SER A 65 -0.11 -15.05 3.03
C SER A 65 -0.44 -16.19 2.05
N THR A 66 -1.62 -16.81 2.16
CA THR A 66 -2.13 -17.79 1.20
C THR A 66 -2.15 -17.22 -0.23
N THR A 67 -2.70 -16.01 -0.40
CA THR A 67 -2.76 -15.34 -1.70
C THR A 67 -1.36 -15.01 -2.24
N GLY A 68 -0.46 -14.52 -1.38
CA GLY A 68 0.95 -14.28 -1.75
C GLY A 68 1.69 -15.55 -2.21
N LYS A 69 1.55 -16.65 -1.47
CA LYS A 69 2.16 -17.96 -1.78
C LYS A 69 1.65 -18.56 -3.08
N VAL A 70 0.34 -18.48 -3.32
CA VAL A 70 -0.28 -18.96 -4.56
C VAL A 70 0.23 -18.17 -5.75
N ARG A 71 0.30 -16.83 -5.62
CA ARG A 71 0.91 -15.99 -6.66
C ARG A 71 2.35 -16.39 -6.91
N ALA A 72 3.17 -16.50 -5.87
CA ALA A 72 4.57 -16.89 -6.01
C ALA A 72 4.73 -18.24 -6.72
N ARG A 73 3.96 -19.25 -6.31
CA ARG A 73 3.96 -20.57 -6.95
C ARG A 73 3.65 -20.47 -8.44
N ARG A 74 2.58 -19.76 -8.79
CA ARG A 74 2.12 -19.64 -10.17
C ARG A 74 3.09 -18.81 -11.01
N GLU A 75 3.61 -17.70 -10.51
CA GLU A 75 4.61 -16.87 -11.21
C GLU A 75 5.91 -17.65 -11.50
N ILE A 76 6.39 -18.44 -10.53
CA ILE A 76 7.56 -19.31 -10.72
C ILE A 76 7.28 -20.35 -11.81
N LEU A 77 6.16 -21.06 -11.72
CA LEU A 77 5.86 -22.18 -12.64
C LEU A 77 5.47 -21.72 -14.06
N HIS A 78 4.75 -20.62 -14.20
CA HIS A 78 4.23 -20.16 -15.50
C HIS A 78 5.15 -19.17 -16.20
N HIS A 79 5.90 -18.37 -15.44
CA HIS A 79 6.69 -17.26 -15.98
C HIS A 79 8.19 -17.34 -15.64
N GLY A 80 8.62 -18.34 -14.86
CA GLY A 80 10.04 -18.52 -14.51
C GLY A 80 10.58 -17.37 -13.66
N HIS A 81 9.71 -16.74 -12.86
CA HIS A 81 10.14 -15.72 -11.91
C HIS A 81 10.97 -16.33 -10.79
N GLN A 82 11.79 -15.51 -10.13
CA GLN A 82 12.51 -15.90 -8.92
C GLN A 82 12.05 -15.12 -7.70
N TYR A 83 12.07 -15.78 -6.54
CA TYR A 83 11.62 -15.21 -5.28
C TYR A 83 12.71 -15.26 -4.22
N VAL A 84 12.86 -14.17 -3.47
CA VAL A 84 13.52 -14.14 -2.18
C VAL A 84 12.48 -13.75 -1.16
N VAL A 85 12.32 -14.56 -0.12
CA VAL A 85 11.35 -14.35 0.95
C VAL A 85 12.09 -14.12 2.25
N ILE A 86 11.74 -13.05 2.93
CA ILE A 86 12.08 -12.82 4.32
C ILE A 86 10.90 -13.29 5.14
N ASP A 87 11.07 -14.46 5.77
CA ASP A 87 10.01 -15.18 6.46
C ASP A 87 10.16 -15.00 7.98
N SER A 88 9.56 -13.93 8.49
CA SER A 88 9.60 -13.54 9.90
C SER A 88 8.53 -14.23 10.76
N PHE A 89 7.62 -14.97 10.13
CA PHE A 89 6.47 -15.59 10.78
C PHE A 89 6.40 -17.08 10.47
N GLY A 90 6.16 -17.91 11.48
CA GLY A 90 6.10 -19.36 11.28
C GLY A 90 5.32 -20.06 12.36
N ASP A 91 4.81 -21.23 12.01
CA ASP A 91 4.20 -22.19 12.93
C ASP A 91 5.07 -23.45 12.99
N SER A 92 5.18 -24.07 14.17
CA SER A 92 5.91 -25.33 14.38
C SER A 92 7.42 -25.28 14.13
N ASN A 93 8.07 -24.18 14.55
CA ASN A 93 9.52 -24.00 14.42
C ASN A 93 10.01 -24.07 12.96
N SER A 94 9.14 -23.72 12.02
CA SER A 94 9.42 -23.59 10.59
C SER A 94 8.64 -22.40 10.04
N GLY A 95 9.29 -21.64 9.17
CA GLY A 95 8.71 -20.51 8.46
C GLY A 95 7.52 -20.92 7.59
N GLU A 96 6.57 -20.00 7.45
CA GLU A 96 5.34 -20.14 6.67
C GLU A 96 5.58 -20.47 5.19
N TRP A 97 6.72 -20.07 4.63
CA TRP A 97 7.08 -20.25 3.22
C TRP A 97 7.94 -21.48 2.97
N ALA A 98 8.35 -22.19 4.02
CA ALA A 98 9.28 -23.31 3.92
C ALA A 98 8.71 -24.48 3.10
N ALA A 99 7.43 -24.83 3.29
CA ALA A 99 6.78 -25.92 2.56
C ALA A 99 6.69 -25.61 1.05
N LEU A 100 6.25 -24.40 0.70
CA LEU A 100 6.20 -23.93 -0.69
C LEU A 100 7.59 -23.88 -1.32
N SER A 101 8.59 -23.39 -0.59
CA SER A 101 9.94 -23.25 -1.12
C SER A 101 10.53 -24.62 -1.48
N ARG A 102 10.33 -25.63 -0.62
CA ARG A 102 10.78 -26.99 -0.90
C ARG A 102 10.04 -27.66 -2.05
N SER A 103 8.75 -27.37 -2.24
CA SER A 103 7.98 -27.97 -3.35
C SER A 103 8.35 -27.41 -4.73
N LEU A 104 9.05 -26.27 -4.77
CA LEU A 104 9.54 -25.61 -5.98
C LEU A 104 11.05 -25.80 -6.20
N ASP A 105 11.65 -26.83 -5.60
CA ASP A 105 13.10 -27.08 -5.62
C ASP A 105 13.93 -25.86 -5.16
N GLY A 106 13.34 -25.04 -4.28
CA GLY A 106 13.95 -23.86 -3.69
C GLY A 106 14.72 -24.17 -2.41
N LEU A 107 15.36 -23.12 -1.87
CA LEU A 107 16.20 -23.20 -0.69
C LEU A 107 15.50 -22.56 0.52
N VAL A 108 15.53 -23.25 1.65
CA VAL A 108 15.14 -22.66 2.95
C VAL A 108 16.39 -22.46 3.77
N ILE A 109 16.68 -21.20 4.10
CA ILE A 109 17.81 -20.77 4.89
C ILE A 109 17.31 -20.48 6.30
N ASP A 110 17.53 -21.41 7.21
CA ASP A 110 17.23 -21.23 8.63
C ASP A 110 18.36 -20.43 9.28
N ALA A 111 18.02 -19.27 9.85
CA ALA A 111 18.97 -18.37 10.50
C ALA A 111 19.73 -19.02 11.68
N ALA A 112 19.23 -20.13 12.24
CA ALA A 112 19.94 -20.89 13.27
C ALA A 112 21.00 -21.86 12.72
N SER A 113 21.01 -22.15 11.41
CA SER A 113 21.86 -23.19 10.80
C SER A 113 22.74 -22.70 9.65
N PHE A 114 22.36 -21.63 8.96
CA PHE A 114 23.11 -21.06 7.84
C PHE A 114 23.69 -19.70 8.21
N THR A 115 24.96 -19.50 7.84
CA THR A 115 25.69 -18.27 8.13
C THR A 115 25.90 -17.46 6.85
N LEU A 116 25.41 -16.23 6.87
CA LEU A 116 25.68 -15.26 5.81
C LEU A 116 27.09 -14.70 6.02
N ASN A 117 27.88 -14.54 4.96
CA ASN A 117 29.19 -13.88 5.09
C ASN A 117 29.10 -12.37 4.79
N PRO A 118 29.07 -11.48 5.79
CA PRO A 118 29.04 -10.03 5.57
C PRO A 118 30.38 -9.48 5.06
N CYS A 119 31.47 -10.24 5.19
CA CYS A 119 32.81 -9.87 4.74
C CYS A 119 33.14 -10.36 3.31
N SER A 120 32.17 -10.98 2.63
CA SER A 120 32.37 -11.55 1.30
C SER A 120 32.95 -10.54 0.31
N GLU A 121 33.97 -10.96 -0.44
CA GLU A 121 34.60 -10.16 -1.50
C GLU A 121 33.71 -9.97 -2.74
N LEU A 122 32.59 -10.72 -2.83
CA LEU A 122 31.57 -10.50 -3.87
C LEU A 122 30.78 -9.20 -3.64
N LEU A 123 30.80 -8.67 -2.42
CA LEU A 123 30.20 -7.37 -2.11
C LEU A 123 31.18 -6.24 -2.52
N PRO A 124 30.70 -5.18 -3.20
CA PRO A 124 31.52 -4.01 -3.48
C PRO A 124 32.15 -3.45 -2.19
N PRO A 125 33.42 -2.98 -2.20
CA PRO A 125 34.12 -2.60 -0.97
C PRO A 125 33.37 -1.59 -0.09
N GLN A 126 32.73 -0.58 -0.69
CA GLN A 126 31.97 0.44 0.01
C GLN A 126 30.69 -0.13 0.64
N VAL A 127 30.06 -1.07 -0.04
CA VAL A 127 28.85 -1.77 0.43
C VAL A 127 29.21 -2.70 1.59
N ARG A 128 30.34 -3.42 1.48
CA ARG A 128 30.88 -4.26 2.55
C ARG A 128 31.15 -3.46 3.82
N GLU A 129 31.82 -2.31 3.70
CA GLU A 129 32.02 -1.40 4.83
C GLU A 129 30.67 -0.94 5.42
N GLN A 130 29.73 -0.50 4.59
CA GLN A 130 28.43 -0.02 5.05
C GLN A 130 27.63 -1.11 5.77
N LEU A 131 27.62 -2.33 5.25
CA LEU A 131 26.96 -3.47 5.89
C LEU A 131 27.55 -3.72 7.28
N LEU A 132 28.87 -3.78 7.40
CA LEU A 132 29.53 -4.00 8.70
C LEU A 132 29.23 -2.87 9.68
N ARG A 133 29.19 -1.62 9.23
CA ARG A 133 28.75 -0.50 10.05
C ARG A 133 27.30 -0.67 10.51
N SER A 134 26.40 -1.11 9.63
CA SER A 134 25.01 -1.40 10.00
C SER A 134 24.90 -2.52 11.03
N LEU A 135 25.72 -3.58 10.93
CA LEU A 135 25.78 -4.64 11.94
C LEU A 135 26.25 -4.08 13.29
N ILE A 136 27.33 -3.30 13.30
CA ILE A 136 27.83 -2.68 14.54
C ILE A 136 26.77 -1.79 15.18
N LEU A 137 26.10 -0.92 14.41
CA LEU A 137 25.02 -0.06 14.90
C LEU A 137 23.82 -0.85 15.45
N ALA A 138 23.56 -2.05 14.96
CA ALA A 138 22.44 -2.87 15.42
C ALA A 138 22.65 -3.44 16.83
N VAL A 139 23.91 -3.61 17.26
CA VAL A 139 24.25 -4.20 18.56
C VAL A 139 24.86 -3.21 19.55
N GLU A 140 25.68 -2.27 19.08
CA GLU A 140 26.40 -1.29 19.89
C GLU A 140 26.51 0.04 19.11
N PRO A 141 25.46 0.90 19.14
CA PRO A 141 25.42 2.15 18.39
C PRO A 141 26.61 3.08 18.68
N ASP A 142 27.04 3.14 19.94
CA ASP A 142 28.10 4.04 20.42
C ASP A 142 29.52 3.58 20.03
N ALA A 143 29.67 2.38 19.46
CA ALA A 143 30.97 1.83 19.07
C ALA A 143 31.58 2.55 17.83
N LEU A 144 30.76 3.22 17.01
CA LEU A 144 31.18 3.84 15.75
C LEU A 144 31.56 5.32 15.91
N THR A 145 32.78 5.57 16.39
CA THR A 145 33.42 6.89 16.35
C THR A 145 34.15 7.12 15.02
N PRO A 146 34.55 8.37 14.68
CA PRO A 146 35.37 8.62 13.49
C PRO A 146 36.68 7.81 13.48
N GLN A 147 37.32 7.68 14.64
CA GLN A 147 38.54 6.90 14.83
C GLN A 147 38.28 5.41 14.64
N ALA A 148 37.21 4.88 15.24
CA ALA A 148 36.84 3.48 15.11
C ALA A 148 36.42 3.13 13.67
N THR A 149 35.75 4.05 12.98
CA THR A 149 35.43 3.92 11.55
C THR A 149 36.70 3.82 10.71
N HIS A 150 37.72 4.64 11.02
CA HIS A 150 39.01 4.55 10.33
C HIS A 150 39.73 3.21 10.61
N ALA A 151 39.70 2.73 11.85
CA ALA A 151 40.26 1.43 12.22
C ALA A 151 39.56 0.28 11.48
N LEU A 152 38.23 0.33 11.35
CA LEU A 152 37.45 -0.63 10.57
C LEU A 152 37.83 -0.61 9.08
N GLN A 153 37.95 0.58 8.48
CA GLN A 153 38.39 0.72 7.08
C GLN A 153 39.79 0.15 6.86
N HIS A 154 40.72 0.39 7.78
CA HIS A 154 42.06 -0.19 7.72
C HIS A 154 42.00 -1.72 7.84
N ALA A 155 41.27 -2.25 8.82
CA ALA A 155 41.14 -3.69 9.05
C ALA A 155 40.53 -4.41 7.83
N LEU A 156 39.59 -3.78 7.12
CA LEU A 156 38.96 -4.34 5.90
C LEU A 156 39.91 -4.50 4.71
N THR A 157 41.12 -3.92 4.77
CA THR A 157 42.16 -4.14 3.76
C THR A 157 42.98 -5.41 4.01
N ALA A 158 42.91 -5.98 5.22
CA ALA A 158 43.66 -7.16 5.57
C ALA A 158 43.10 -8.41 4.84
N PRO A 159 43.94 -9.32 4.33
CA PRO A 159 43.48 -10.55 3.67
C PRO A 159 42.61 -11.45 4.56
N LYS A 160 42.82 -11.39 5.89
CA LYS A 160 42.01 -12.10 6.88
C LYS A 160 40.58 -11.54 7.03
N ALA A 161 40.30 -10.33 6.56
CA ALA A 161 38.96 -9.71 6.61
C ALA A 161 37.99 -10.25 5.54
N SER A 162 38.16 -11.50 5.10
CA SER A 162 37.24 -12.26 4.25
C SER A 162 36.18 -13.01 5.07
N SER A 163 36.37 -13.11 6.39
CA SER A 163 35.40 -13.63 7.36
C SER A 163 35.27 -12.67 8.54
N LEU A 164 34.17 -12.80 9.31
CA LEU A 164 33.94 -11.93 10.46
C LEU A 164 34.99 -12.11 11.56
N GLY A 165 35.37 -13.36 11.85
CA GLY A 165 36.44 -13.66 12.81
C GLY A 165 37.79 -13.07 12.37
N GLY A 166 38.15 -13.22 11.10
CA GLY A 166 39.40 -12.64 10.60
C GLY A 166 39.38 -11.11 10.53
N LEU A 167 38.21 -10.48 10.40
CA LEU A 167 38.05 -9.03 10.58
C LEU A 167 38.27 -8.60 12.04
N VAL A 168 37.73 -9.35 13.01
CA VAL A 168 37.99 -9.11 14.44
C VAL A 168 39.48 -9.26 14.75
N ASP A 169 40.15 -10.28 14.19
CA ASP A 169 41.60 -10.44 14.30
C ASP A 169 42.38 -9.28 13.66
N ALA A 170 41.87 -8.69 12.58
CA ALA A 170 42.47 -7.53 11.92
C ALA A 170 42.32 -6.24 12.74
N LEU A 171 41.23 -6.12 13.51
CA LEU A 171 41.00 -4.99 14.40
C LEU A 171 41.83 -5.07 15.68
N THR A 172 42.02 -6.28 16.23
CA THR A 172 42.77 -6.50 17.47
C THR A 172 44.28 -6.59 17.25
N GLY A 173 44.71 -7.12 16.10
CA GLY A 173 46.10 -7.15 15.66
C GLY A 173 46.28 -6.51 14.27
N PRO A 174 46.16 -5.18 14.15
CA PRO A 174 46.37 -4.47 12.90
C PRO A 174 47.86 -4.37 12.54
N GLU A 175 48.17 -4.29 11.25
CA GLU A 175 49.50 -3.94 10.77
C GLU A 175 49.66 -2.41 10.69
N ASP A 176 50.91 -1.93 10.66
CA ASP A 176 51.21 -0.51 10.47
C ASP A 176 50.65 -0.02 9.13
N GLY A 177 50.02 1.16 9.15
CA GLY A 177 49.53 1.84 7.95
C GLY A 177 49.92 3.31 7.95
N ARG A 178 48.97 4.19 7.63
CA ARG A 178 49.14 5.64 7.83
C ARG A 178 49.33 6.00 9.31
N TRP A 179 48.82 5.15 10.20
CA TRP A 179 48.98 5.24 11.64
C TRP A 179 49.68 4.00 12.18
N PRO A 180 50.39 4.09 13.31
CA PRO A 180 50.99 2.92 13.96
C PRO A 180 49.94 1.91 14.41
N ALA A 181 50.25 0.62 14.32
CA ALA A 181 49.40 -0.50 14.71
C ALA A 181 48.83 -0.34 16.12
N ALA A 182 49.64 0.10 17.09
CA ALA A 182 49.19 0.32 18.47
C ALA A 182 48.01 1.32 18.55
N ARG A 183 48.06 2.41 17.77
CA ARG A 183 47.00 3.42 17.74
C ARG A 183 45.76 2.92 17.00
N LEU A 184 45.95 2.15 15.93
CA LEU A 184 44.84 1.53 15.20
C LEU A 184 44.11 0.50 16.08
N ALA A 185 44.85 -0.30 16.86
CA ALA A 185 44.29 -1.25 17.80
C ALA A 185 43.47 -0.53 18.88
N GLU A 186 44.01 0.54 19.48
CA GLU A 186 43.30 1.37 20.46
C GLU A 186 41.98 1.92 19.90
N TRP A 187 41.97 2.40 18.65
CA TRP A 187 40.76 2.90 17.99
C TRP A 187 39.77 1.80 17.61
N GLY A 188 40.26 0.60 17.31
CA GLY A 188 39.46 -0.54 16.87
C GLY A 188 38.76 -1.29 18.00
N VAL A 189 39.14 -1.10 19.27
CA VAL A 189 38.61 -1.88 20.42
C VAL A 189 37.07 -1.88 20.46
N GLY A 190 36.43 -0.71 20.35
CA GLY A 190 34.96 -0.63 20.44
C GLY A 190 34.27 -1.42 19.33
N VAL A 191 34.78 -1.34 18.10
CA VAL A 191 34.25 -2.08 16.95
C VAL A 191 34.54 -3.57 17.07
N ALA A 192 35.72 -3.96 17.55
CA ALA A 192 36.05 -5.37 17.78
C ALA A 192 35.12 -6.00 18.82
N ILE A 193 34.82 -5.30 19.93
CA ILE A 193 33.87 -5.76 20.96
C ILE A 193 32.44 -5.84 20.40
N ALA A 194 32.02 -4.87 19.59
CA ALA A 194 30.71 -4.90 18.97
C ALA A 194 30.57 -6.11 18.02
N LEU A 195 31.58 -6.34 17.17
CA LEU A 195 31.61 -7.48 16.25
C LEU A 195 31.76 -8.81 16.99
N SER A 196 32.42 -8.85 18.15
CA SER A 196 32.57 -10.09 18.93
C SER A 196 31.24 -10.61 19.47
N ARG A 197 30.18 -9.79 19.53
CA ARG A 197 28.82 -10.29 19.82
C ARG A 197 28.33 -11.31 18.79
N TYR A 198 28.80 -11.22 17.55
CA TYR A 198 28.45 -12.13 16.45
C TYR A 198 29.39 -13.32 16.31
N THR A 199 30.60 -13.29 16.91
CA THR A 199 31.55 -14.41 16.86
C THR A 199 31.56 -15.21 18.17
N ASP A 200 31.63 -14.53 19.31
CA ASP A 200 31.80 -15.14 20.63
C ASP A 200 30.59 -14.93 21.54
N GLY A 201 29.69 -14.02 21.16
CA GLY A 201 28.56 -13.59 21.98
C GLY A 201 27.24 -14.32 21.70
N SER A 202 26.14 -13.66 22.06
CA SER A 202 24.78 -14.19 21.95
C SER A 202 24.27 -14.34 20.52
N LEU A 203 24.95 -13.73 19.54
CA LEU A 203 24.58 -13.77 18.13
C LEU A 203 25.51 -14.65 17.28
N ARG A 204 26.33 -15.49 17.93
CA ARG A 204 27.14 -16.50 17.25
C ARG A 204 26.29 -17.47 16.43
N GLY A 205 26.83 -17.92 15.31
CA GLY A 205 26.16 -18.75 14.32
C GLY A 205 25.34 -17.98 13.27
N LEU A 206 25.30 -16.64 13.31
CA LEU A 206 24.62 -15.84 12.26
C LEU A 206 25.54 -15.50 11.09
N PHE A 207 26.80 -15.16 11.38
CA PHE A 207 27.74 -14.58 10.40
C PHE A 207 29.16 -15.16 10.45
N ASP A 208 29.44 -16.06 11.39
CA ASP A 208 30.77 -16.51 11.82
C ASP A 208 31.01 -18.02 11.65
N GLY A 209 30.12 -18.72 10.95
CA GLY A 209 30.29 -20.16 10.68
C GLY A 209 31.49 -20.45 9.78
N GLU A 210 32.08 -21.63 9.95
CA GLU A 210 33.24 -22.08 9.16
C GLU A 210 32.97 -22.07 7.64
N ASP A 211 31.72 -22.28 7.23
CA ASP A 211 31.26 -22.27 5.84
C ASP A 211 30.48 -20.99 5.47
N ALA A 212 30.64 -19.89 6.21
CA ALA A 212 29.91 -18.65 5.96
C ALA A 212 30.12 -18.18 4.51
N LYS A 213 29.01 -18.10 3.76
CA LYS A 213 29.03 -17.75 2.33
C LYS A 213 27.77 -17.01 1.94
N LEU A 214 27.79 -16.44 0.74
CA LEU A 214 26.58 -15.87 0.17
C LEU A 214 25.68 -16.98 -0.36
N PRO A 215 24.34 -16.82 -0.27
CA PRO A 215 23.39 -17.77 -0.83
C PRO A 215 23.56 -17.97 -2.34
N PRO A 216 23.16 -19.13 -2.89
CA PRO A 216 23.09 -19.33 -4.32
C PRO A 216 22.10 -18.34 -4.96
N ILE A 217 22.30 -18.01 -6.24
CA ILE A 217 21.48 -17.03 -6.98
C ILE A 217 20.52 -17.69 -7.98
N ASP A 218 20.79 -18.93 -8.39
CA ASP A 218 20.11 -19.62 -9.50
C ASP A 218 19.10 -20.66 -9.00
N VAL A 219 18.37 -20.34 -7.93
CA VAL A 219 17.27 -21.18 -7.42
C VAL A 219 15.92 -20.47 -7.58
N PRO A 220 14.81 -21.20 -7.78
CA PRO A 220 13.50 -20.56 -8.04
C PRO A 220 13.00 -19.70 -6.89
N ILE A 221 13.25 -20.15 -5.66
CA ILE A 221 12.84 -19.44 -4.45
C ILE A 221 13.84 -19.67 -3.31
N ILE A 222 14.15 -18.62 -2.56
CA ILE A 222 14.96 -18.66 -1.34
C ILE A 222 14.12 -18.08 -0.21
N SER A 223 13.89 -18.85 0.84
CA SER A 223 13.20 -18.38 2.05
C SER A 223 14.19 -18.26 3.20
N PHE A 224 14.41 -17.05 3.69
CA PHE A 224 15.14 -16.78 4.91
C PHE A 224 14.18 -16.90 6.11
N ASP A 225 14.27 -18.03 6.80
CA ASP A 225 13.40 -18.36 7.93
C ASP A 225 13.97 -17.81 9.24
N PHE A 226 13.25 -16.83 9.79
CA PHE A 226 13.55 -16.19 11.07
C PHE A 226 12.59 -16.61 12.17
N SER A 227 11.69 -17.57 11.92
CA SER A 227 10.62 -17.92 12.85
C SER A 227 11.13 -18.45 14.20
N ARG A 228 12.41 -18.84 14.26
CA ARG A 228 13.10 -19.34 15.47
C ARG A 228 13.80 -18.26 16.29
N LEU A 229 13.94 -17.06 15.73
CA LEU A 229 14.56 -15.94 16.42
C LEU A 229 13.54 -15.24 17.32
N ASP A 230 14.00 -14.77 18.48
CA ASP A 230 13.19 -13.88 19.31
C ASP A 230 12.92 -12.58 18.55
N ARG A 231 11.66 -12.12 18.56
CA ARG A 231 11.19 -10.93 17.83
C ARG A 231 11.87 -9.64 18.29
N ASN A 232 12.29 -9.61 19.55
CA ASN A 232 13.02 -8.47 20.11
C ASN A 232 14.55 -8.62 19.98
N SER A 233 15.03 -9.66 19.28
CA SER A 233 16.46 -9.91 19.12
C SER A 233 17.11 -8.90 18.17
N PRO A 234 18.29 -8.35 18.51
CA PRO A 234 19.10 -7.56 17.57
C PRO A 234 19.59 -8.37 16.35
N ALA A 235 19.39 -9.70 16.35
CA ALA A 235 19.62 -10.57 15.19
C ALA A 235 18.78 -10.17 13.97
N ILE A 236 17.50 -9.80 14.17
CA ILE A 236 16.58 -9.55 13.06
C ILE A 236 17.04 -8.33 12.23
N PRO A 237 17.28 -7.13 12.80
CA PRO A 237 17.79 -6.00 12.01
C PRO A 237 19.12 -6.30 11.30
N SER A 238 19.99 -7.09 11.95
CA SER A 238 21.30 -7.50 11.41
C SER A 238 21.15 -8.39 10.18
N LEU A 239 20.33 -9.44 10.27
CA LEU A 239 20.03 -10.33 9.15
C LEU A 239 19.33 -9.58 8.02
N MET A 240 18.47 -8.62 8.35
CA MET A 240 17.79 -7.79 7.36
C MET A 240 18.75 -6.91 6.57
N ALA A 241 19.70 -6.27 7.24
CA ALA A 241 20.76 -5.54 6.56
C ALA A 241 21.56 -6.48 5.64
N ALA A 242 21.95 -7.66 6.13
CA ALA A 242 22.75 -8.62 5.36
C ALA A 242 22.00 -9.20 4.15
N VAL A 243 20.77 -9.68 4.33
CA VAL A 243 19.93 -10.23 3.25
C VAL A 243 19.64 -9.17 2.21
N THR A 244 19.25 -7.96 2.62
CA THR A 244 18.92 -6.90 1.67
C THR A 244 20.16 -6.42 0.90
N CYS A 245 21.31 -6.35 1.58
CA CYS A 245 22.59 -6.05 0.94
C CYS A 245 22.96 -7.11 -0.11
N TRP A 246 22.83 -8.39 0.23
CA TRP A 246 23.05 -9.49 -0.71
C TRP A 246 22.06 -9.46 -1.89
N VAL A 247 20.77 -9.25 -1.62
CA VAL A 247 19.73 -9.10 -2.64
C VAL A 247 20.12 -8.03 -3.63
N GLU A 248 20.45 -6.83 -3.15
CA GLU A 248 20.69 -5.68 -4.02
C GLU A 248 21.99 -5.77 -4.81
N HIS A 249 23.07 -6.22 -4.18
CA HIS A 249 24.41 -6.11 -4.76
C HIS A 249 24.93 -7.42 -5.37
N VAL A 250 24.26 -8.54 -5.12
CA VAL A 250 24.71 -9.86 -5.62
C VAL A 250 23.60 -10.57 -6.36
N TRP A 251 22.43 -10.76 -5.75
CA TRP A 251 21.35 -11.52 -6.39
C TRP A 251 20.73 -10.76 -7.57
N LEU A 252 20.30 -9.50 -7.40
CA LEU A 252 19.70 -8.72 -8.49
C LEU A 252 20.63 -8.56 -9.70
N PRO A 253 21.93 -8.23 -9.55
CA PRO A 253 22.82 -8.07 -10.71
C PRO A 253 23.18 -9.38 -11.41
N GLN A 254 23.14 -10.52 -10.72
CA GLN A 254 23.63 -11.80 -11.25
C GLN A 254 22.51 -12.79 -11.63
N SER A 255 21.33 -12.68 -11.04
CA SER A 255 20.20 -13.57 -11.33
C SER A 255 19.84 -13.52 -12.82
N THR A 256 19.53 -14.66 -13.41
CA THR A 256 19.12 -14.78 -14.82
C THR A 256 17.61 -14.81 -15.02
N ALA A 257 16.82 -14.61 -13.97
CA ALA A 257 15.36 -14.67 -14.04
C ALA A 257 14.76 -13.55 -14.89
N VAL A 258 13.61 -13.84 -15.51
CA VAL A 258 12.85 -12.87 -16.31
C VAL A 258 12.37 -11.72 -15.44
N HIS A 259 11.91 -12.03 -14.23
CA HIS A 259 11.50 -11.06 -13.21
C HIS A 259 11.74 -11.64 -11.82
N ARG A 260 11.93 -10.76 -10.84
CA ARG A 260 12.33 -11.12 -9.48
C ARG A 260 11.37 -10.54 -8.47
N HIS A 261 11.19 -11.23 -7.35
CA HIS A 261 10.33 -10.81 -6.26
C HIS A 261 11.10 -10.84 -4.94
N LEU A 262 11.00 -9.76 -4.17
CA LEU A 262 11.45 -9.73 -2.77
C LEU A 262 10.21 -9.62 -1.89
N VAL A 263 9.91 -10.69 -1.16
CA VAL A 263 8.77 -10.78 -0.25
C VAL A 263 9.22 -10.41 1.16
N LEU A 264 8.51 -9.47 1.79
CA LEU A 264 8.74 -9.03 3.17
C LEU A 264 7.50 -9.38 4.01
N GLU A 265 7.57 -10.48 4.78
CA GLU A 265 6.55 -10.83 5.77
C GLU A 265 6.71 -10.01 7.05
N GLU A 266 5.59 -9.53 7.61
CA GLU A 266 5.52 -8.69 8.81
C GLU A 266 6.56 -7.56 8.81
N ALA A 267 6.64 -6.85 7.69
CA ALA A 267 7.69 -5.86 7.42
C ALA A 267 7.70 -4.66 8.38
N TRP A 268 6.70 -4.50 9.26
CA TRP A 268 6.61 -3.37 10.19
C TRP A 268 7.85 -3.27 11.10
N GLN A 269 8.37 -4.39 11.61
CA GLN A 269 9.59 -4.40 12.45
C GLN A 269 10.79 -3.83 11.68
N ILE A 270 10.83 -4.08 10.37
CA ILE A 270 11.90 -3.67 9.47
C ILE A 270 11.74 -2.19 9.13
N LEU A 271 10.51 -1.74 8.89
CA LEU A 271 10.16 -0.39 8.47
C LEU A 271 10.27 0.65 9.60
N LEU A 272 10.26 0.22 10.87
CA LEU A 272 10.51 1.10 12.01
C LEU A 272 11.99 1.52 12.14
N SER A 273 12.94 0.77 11.54
CA SER A 273 14.35 1.18 11.52
C SER A 273 14.62 2.21 10.41
N PRO A 274 15.11 3.43 10.72
CA PRO A 274 15.35 4.45 9.71
C PRO A 274 16.34 4.04 8.61
N ALA A 275 17.35 3.23 8.97
CA ALA A 275 18.34 2.76 8.00
C ALA A 275 17.72 1.76 7.01
N THR A 276 16.92 0.82 7.49
CA THR A 276 16.29 -0.21 6.66
C THR A 276 15.09 0.34 5.89
N ALA A 277 14.32 1.27 6.46
CA ALA A 277 13.25 1.96 5.76
C ALA A 277 13.76 2.74 4.54
N LYS A 278 14.89 3.47 4.68
CA LYS A 278 15.54 4.15 3.55
C LYS A 278 15.98 3.18 2.45
N LEU A 279 16.48 2.02 2.84
CA LEU A 279 16.89 0.95 1.91
C LEU A 279 15.68 0.38 1.15
N ILE A 280 14.61 0.01 1.86
CA ILE A 280 13.38 -0.50 1.25
C ILE A 280 12.74 0.56 0.35
N GLN A 281 12.70 1.82 0.77
CA GLN A 281 12.19 2.92 -0.05
C GLN A 281 12.98 3.09 -1.34
N ARG A 282 14.31 2.92 -1.27
CA ARG A 282 15.18 2.92 -2.45
C ARG A 282 14.87 1.74 -3.37
N LEU A 283 14.71 0.53 -2.85
CA LEU A 283 14.33 -0.63 -3.63
C LEU A 283 12.97 -0.45 -4.31
N LEU A 284 11.96 0.08 -3.60
CA LEU A 284 10.66 0.41 -4.20
C LEU A 284 10.77 1.42 -5.34
N LYS A 285 11.58 2.47 -5.18
CA LYS A 285 11.79 3.50 -6.21
C LYS A 285 12.50 2.96 -7.45
N PHE A 286 13.43 2.03 -7.29
CA PHE A 286 14.24 1.46 -8.38
C PHE A 286 13.77 0.09 -8.87
N SER A 287 12.67 -0.44 -8.31
CA SER A 287 12.20 -1.81 -8.55
C SER A 287 12.03 -2.10 -10.06
N ARG A 288 11.48 -1.13 -10.79
CA ARG A 288 11.27 -1.18 -12.24
C ARG A 288 12.56 -1.37 -13.03
N ARG A 289 13.56 -0.54 -12.77
CA ARG A 289 14.87 -0.61 -13.44
C ARG A 289 15.58 -1.92 -13.10
N ALA A 290 15.33 -2.46 -11.91
CA ALA A 290 15.95 -3.68 -11.42
C ALA A 290 15.22 -4.97 -11.87
N GLY A 291 14.06 -4.88 -12.54
CA GLY A 291 13.22 -6.06 -12.80
C GLY A 291 12.82 -6.76 -11.52
N LEU A 292 12.42 -5.98 -10.51
CA LEU A 292 12.07 -6.41 -9.16
C LEU A 292 10.64 -5.98 -8.83
N SER A 293 9.89 -6.86 -8.19
CA SER A 293 8.67 -6.54 -7.45
C SER A 293 8.94 -6.70 -5.96
N LEU A 294 8.66 -5.66 -5.17
CA LEU A 294 8.60 -5.82 -3.71
C LEU A 294 7.19 -6.24 -3.32
N ASP A 295 7.05 -7.34 -2.59
CA ASP A 295 5.77 -7.86 -2.10
C ASP A 295 5.76 -7.75 -0.57
N VAL A 296 5.04 -6.77 -0.04
CA VAL A 296 5.00 -6.50 1.40
C VAL A 296 3.71 -7.08 2.00
N LEU A 297 3.83 -7.93 3.02
CA LEU A 297 2.69 -8.57 3.69
C LEU A 297 2.66 -8.12 5.16
N MET A 298 1.53 -7.58 5.61
CA MET A 298 1.36 -7.08 6.98
C MET A 298 -0.08 -7.25 7.49
N HIS A 299 -0.25 -7.25 8.82
CA HIS A 299 -1.57 -7.40 9.43
C HIS A 299 -2.40 -6.11 9.36
N THR A 300 -1.82 -5.00 9.80
CA THR A 300 -2.47 -3.70 9.79
C THR A 300 -1.53 -2.64 9.25
N LEU A 301 -2.08 -1.56 8.73
CA LEU A 301 -1.34 -0.39 8.30
C LEU A 301 -0.92 0.46 9.51
N SER A 302 -1.74 0.45 10.57
CA SER A 302 -1.45 1.12 11.84
C SER A 302 -0.13 0.67 12.49
N ASP A 303 0.32 -0.57 12.24
CA ASP A 303 1.61 -1.09 12.72
C ASP A 303 2.83 -0.32 12.17
N LEU A 304 2.67 0.42 11.05
CA LEU A 304 3.74 1.21 10.44
C LEU A 304 4.01 2.53 11.16
N GLY A 305 3.15 2.96 12.08
CA GLY A 305 3.19 4.31 12.65
C GLY A 305 2.91 5.40 11.60
N GLU A 306 3.33 6.64 11.85
CA GLU A 306 3.19 7.75 10.90
C GLU A 306 4.51 8.02 10.14
N GLY A 307 4.42 8.65 8.96
CA GLY A 307 5.58 9.13 8.20
C GLY A 307 6.07 8.18 7.09
N ALA A 308 7.40 8.07 6.91
CA ALA A 308 8.02 7.42 5.75
C ALA A 308 7.61 5.95 5.56
N ALA A 309 7.21 5.27 6.64
CA ALA A 309 6.67 3.91 6.61
C ALA A 309 5.30 3.83 5.91
N GLN A 310 4.39 4.78 6.14
CA GLN A 310 3.13 4.86 5.41
C GLN A 310 3.32 5.32 3.96
N ASP A 311 4.31 6.17 3.69
CA ASP A 311 4.63 6.59 2.32
C ASP A 311 5.02 5.40 1.43
N LEU A 312 5.62 4.35 2.01
CA LEU A 312 5.95 3.12 1.30
C LEU A 312 4.69 2.38 0.80
N ALA A 313 3.60 2.39 1.58
CA ALA A 313 2.35 1.78 1.15
C ALA A 313 1.75 2.49 -0.07
N ARG A 314 1.96 3.80 -0.21
CA ARG A 314 1.53 4.57 -1.40
C ARG A 314 2.32 4.25 -2.66
N LEU A 315 3.52 3.67 -2.53
CA LEU A 315 4.36 3.24 -3.67
C LEU A 315 3.96 1.88 -4.24
N CYS A 316 3.02 1.18 -3.58
CA CYS A 316 2.46 -0.08 -4.04
C CYS A 316 1.18 0.17 -4.85
N GLU A 317 1.20 -0.19 -6.13
CA GLU A 317 0.05 -0.02 -7.02
C GLU A 317 -0.82 -1.27 -7.12
N VAL A 318 -0.31 -2.41 -6.65
CA VAL A 318 -1.05 -3.67 -6.55
C VAL A 318 -1.33 -3.95 -5.09
N VAL A 319 -2.56 -3.73 -4.65
CA VAL A 319 -2.93 -3.92 -3.24
C VAL A 319 -4.04 -4.95 -3.11
N HIS A 320 -3.91 -5.86 -2.15
CA HIS A 320 -4.99 -6.77 -1.76
C HIS A 320 -5.24 -6.66 -0.26
N VAL A 321 -6.46 -6.30 0.11
CA VAL A 321 -6.88 -6.05 1.48
C VAL A 321 -7.90 -7.12 1.89
N GLY A 322 -7.47 -8.07 2.71
CA GLY A 322 -8.33 -9.04 3.36
C GLY A 322 -9.14 -8.42 4.49
N ARG A 323 -9.82 -9.26 5.28
CA ARG A 323 -10.68 -8.78 6.37
C ARG A 323 -9.90 -7.97 7.43
N LEU A 324 -10.36 -6.75 7.70
CA LEU A 324 -9.86 -5.84 8.75
C LEU A 324 -11.03 -5.32 9.60
N GLY A 325 -10.72 -4.79 10.79
CA GLY A 325 -11.72 -4.07 11.60
C GLY A 325 -12.23 -2.80 10.92
N PRO A 326 -13.41 -2.27 11.29
CA PRO A 326 -13.99 -1.08 10.63
C PRO A 326 -13.10 0.17 10.66
N GLU A 327 -12.43 0.43 11.79
CA GLU A 327 -11.53 1.57 11.95
C GLU A 327 -10.31 1.45 11.01
N GLU A 328 -9.65 0.29 11.04
CA GLU A 328 -8.50 0.01 10.19
C GLU A 328 -8.86 0.03 8.70
N ALA A 329 -10.05 -0.48 8.34
CA ALA A 329 -10.55 -0.41 6.97
C ALA A 329 -10.73 1.04 6.49
N ALA A 330 -11.17 1.95 7.36
CA ALA A 330 -11.30 3.37 7.05
C ALA A 330 -9.93 4.04 6.84
N ILE A 331 -8.94 3.72 7.69
CA ILE A 331 -7.55 4.23 7.56
C ILE A 331 -6.94 3.77 6.23
N VAL A 332 -6.99 2.47 5.97
CA VAL A 332 -6.49 1.86 4.73
C VAL A 332 -7.20 2.43 3.51
N GLY A 333 -8.53 2.57 3.60
CA GLY A 333 -9.34 3.13 2.53
C GLY A 333 -8.98 4.57 2.19
N SER A 334 -8.79 5.41 3.21
CA SER A 334 -8.35 6.80 3.05
C SER A 334 -6.94 6.89 2.45
N LEU A 335 -6.00 6.06 2.94
CA LEU A 335 -4.62 6.08 2.44
C LEU A 335 -4.54 5.66 0.97
N LEU A 336 -5.25 4.60 0.60
CA LEU A 336 -5.17 3.97 -0.71
C LEU A 336 -6.16 4.55 -1.73
N GLY A 337 -7.04 5.47 -1.32
CA GLY A 337 -8.08 6.03 -2.18
C GLY A 337 -9.14 4.99 -2.59
N LEU A 338 -9.50 4.09 -1.68
CA LEU A 338 -10.54 3.09 -1.96
C LEU A 338 -11.94 3.75 -1.97
N PRO A 339 -12.85 3.30 -2.86
CA PRO A 339 -14.22 3.79 -2.87
C PRO A 339 -14.96 3.36 -1.60
N ALA A 340 -15.93 4.18 -1.16
CA ALA A 340 -16.66 3.96 0.09
C ALA A 340 -17.31 2.57 0.21
N TRP A 341 -17.80 2.02 -0.91
CA TRP A 341 -18.38 0.67 -0.94
C TRP A 341 -17.34 -0.41 -0.62
N ALA A 342 -16.11 -0.27 -1.10
CA ALA A 342 -15.04 -1.23 -0.89
C ALA A 342 -14.59 -1.19 0.57
N ILE A 343 -14.45 0.02 1.13
CA ILE A 343 -14.18 0.23 2.57
C ILE A 343 -15.24 -0.46 3.42
N ALA A 344 -16.52 -0.24 3.11
CA ALA A 344 -17.63 -0.87 3.82
C ALA A 344 -17.69 -2.39 3.64
N ARG A 345 -17.04 -2.95 2.61
CA ARG A 345 -16.98 -4.39 2.36
C ARG A 345 -15.88 -5.08 3.18
N ILE A 346 -14.74 -4.42 3.41
CA ILE A 346 -13.56 -5.00 4.08
C ILE A 346 -13.89 -5.75 5.39
N PRO A 347 -14.68 -5.21 6.34
CA PRO A 347 -14.99 -5.91 7.58
C PRO A 347 -15.85 -7.17 7.43
N ARG A 348 -16.51 -7.32 6.28
CA ARG A 348 -17.47 -8.40 5.96
C ARG A 348 -16.92 -9.42 4.98
N LEU A 349 -15.64 -9.33 4.63
CA LEU A 349 -14.98 -10.28 3.72
C LEU A 349 -14.90 -11.68 4.33
N GLY A 350 -15.20 -12.69 3.52
CA GLY A 350 -14.98 -14.09 3.89
C GLY A 350 -13.50 -14.47 3.86
N PRO A 351 -13.13 -15.64 4.43
CA PRO A 351 -11.78 -16.19 4.27
C PRO A 351 -11.40 -16.34 2.79
N GLY A 352 -10.24 -15.84 2.39
CA GLY A 352 -9.77 -15.88 1.00
C GLY A 352 -10.44 -14.86 0.08
N GLU A 353 -11.38 -14.03 0.58
CA GLU A 353 -11.84 -12.83 -0.13
C GLU A 353 -10.98 -11.63 0.24
N ALA A 354 -10.59 -10.84 -0.76
CA ALA A 354 -9.87 -9.58 -0.56
C ALA A 354 -10.41 -8.49 -1.50
N VAL A 355 -10.38 -7.24 -1.04
CA VAL A 355 -10.52 -6.07 -1.92
C VAL A 355 -9.19 -5.88 -2.64
N TRP A 356 -9.21 -5.98 -3.96
CA TRP A 356 -8.08 -5.74 -4.84
C TRP A 356 -8.13 -4.33 -5.41
N LYS A 357 -7.01 -3.61 -5.34
CA LYS A 357 -6.75 -2.38 -6.07
C LYS A 357 -5.58 -2.61 -7.02
N VAL A 358 -5.75 -2.29 -8.30
CA VAL A 358 -4.68 -2.42 -9.31
C VAL A 358 -4.56 -1.11 -10.08
N GLY A 359 -3.39 -0.48 -10.00
CA GLY A 359 -3.20 0.84 -10.59
C GLY A 359 -4.10 1.90 -9.92
N PRO A 360 -4.43 3.00 -10.61
CA PRO A 360 -5.19 4.10 -10.01
C PRO A 360 -6.67 3.78 -9.81
N ASP A 361 -7.33 3.14 -10.79
CA ASP A 361 -8.79 3.15 -10.89
C ASP A 361 -9.47 1.79 -10.64
N TYR A 362 -8.75 0.67 -10.82
CA TYR A 362 -9.36 -0.65 -10.70
C TYR A 362 -9.53 -1.04 -9.24
N VAL A 363 -10.78 -1.30 -8.82
CA VAL A 363 -11.11 -1.87 -7.52
C VAL A 363 -12.16 -2.97 -7.67
N ASP A 364 -11.88 -4.14 -7.10
CA ASP A 364 -12.76 -5.31 -7.13
C ASP A 364 -12.67 -6.12 -5.83
N VAL A 365 -13.63 -6.99 -5.57
CA VAL A 365 -13.56 -8.02 -4.51
C VAL A 365 -13.26 -9.34 -5.19
N VAL A 366 -12.10 -9.93 -4.92
CA VAL A 366 -11.69 -11.19 -5.54
C VAL A 366 -11.59 -12.26 -4.45
N GLN A 367 -12.17 -13.43 -4.74
CA GLN A 367 -11.96 -14.64 -3.96
C GLN A 367 -10.81 -15.43 -4.57
N THR A 368 -9.71 -15.60 -3.83
CA THR A 368 -8.58 -16.43 -4.24
C THR A 368 -9.06 -17.89 -4.38
N LEU A 369 -8.83 -18.48 -5.54
CA LEU A 369 -9.18 -19.87 -5.80
C LEU A 369 -7.92 -20.73 -5.69
N LEU A 370 -8.01 -21.80 -4.89
CA LEU A 370 -6.92 -22.72 -4.60
C LEU A 370 -7.17 -24.06 -5.27
N THR A 371 -6.13 -24.62 -5.88
CA THR A 371 -6.09 -26.06 -6.16
C THR A 371 -5.91 -26.85 -4.87
N GLU A 372 -6.21 -28.15 -4.90
CA GLU A 372 -6.03 -29.03 -3.74
C GLU A 372 -4.58 -29.04 -3.23
N GLU A 373 -3.61 -29.08 -4.15
CA GLU A 373 -2.18 -29.02 -3.83
C GLU A 373 -1.80 -27.67 -3.20
N GLU A 374 -2.28 -26.55 -3.75
CA GLU A 374 -2.03 -25.22 -3.18
C GLU A 374 -2.65 -25.06 -1.80
N ALA A 375 -3.85 -25.60 -1.58
CA ALA A 375 -4.48 -25.61 -0.27
C ALA A 375 -3.62 -26.35 0.75
N GLN A 376 -3.06 -27.52 0.40
CA GLN A 376 -2.16 -28.27 1.28
C GLN A 376 -0.84 -27.53 1.56
N LEU A 377 -0.24 -26.90 0.54
CA LEU A 377 1.03 -26.18 0.67
C LEU A 377 0.92 -24.86 1.45
N THR A 378 -0.26 -24.25 1.46
CA THR A 378 -0.51 -22.95 2.12
C THR A 378 -1.20 -23.09 3.48
N ASP A 379 -1.46 -24.31 3.93
CA ASP A 379 -2.18 -24.56 5.17
C ASP A 379 -1.31 -24.34 6.42
N THR A 380 -1.44 -23.15 7.01
CA THR A 380 -0.76 -22.79 8.27
C THR A 380 -1.65 -23.04 9.51
N SER A 381 -2.87 -23.53 9.33
CA SER A 381 -3.86 -23.67 10.42
C SER A 381 -3.85 -25.02 11.13
N SER A 382 -2.91 -25.90 10.79
CA SER A 382 -2.81 -27.28 11.28
C SER A 382 -2.84 -27.39 12.81
N ARG A 383 -2.14 -26.50 13.53
CA ARG A 383 -2.12 -26.48 15.01
C ARG A 383 -3.46 -26.11 15.64
N ARG A 384 -4.17 -25.13 15.08
CA ARG A 384 -5.49 -24.73 15.59
C ARG A 384 -6.49 -25.87 15.38
N ARG A 385 -6.45 -26.52 14.21
CA ARG A 385 -7.30 -27.70 13.96
C ARG A 385 -6.91 -28.87 14.84
N GLN A 386 -5.63 -29.19 15.02
CA GLN A 386 -5.18 -30.22 15.95
C GLN A 386 -5.59 -29.93 17.40
N ALA A 387 -5.54 -28.67 17.84
CA ALA A 387 -6.01 -28.27 19.17
C ALA A 387 -7.54 -28.35 19.29
N GLN A 388 -8.28 -27.98 18.24
CA GLN A 388 -9.74 -28.11 18.18
C GLN A 388 -10.20 -29.57 18.12
N GLU A 389 -9.49 -30.41 17.35
CA GLU A 389 -9.69 -31.85 17.25
C GLU A 389 -9.32 -32.55 18.56
N ALA A 390 -8.22 -32.15 19.21
CA ALA A 390 -7.85 -32.66 20.54
C ALA A 390 -8.88 -32.23 21.60
N TYR A 391 -9.39 -31.00 21.53
CA TYR A 391 -10.47 -30.53 22.41
C TYR A 391 -11.78 -31.29 22.16
N ALA A 392 -12.16 -31.49 20.90
CA ALA A 392 -13.33 -32.28 20.51
C ALA A 392 -13.20 -33.75 20.96
N ALA A 393 -12.03 -34.37 20.74
CA ALA A 393 -11.73 -35.72 21.19
C ALA A 393 -11.70 -35.86 22.73
N ALA A 394 -11.30 -34.81 23.46
CA ALA A 394 -11.37 -34.76 24.91
C ALA A 394 -12.81 -34.59 25.44
N GLN A 395 -13.71 -33.97 24.65
CA GLN A 395 -15.14 -33.89 24.96
C GLN A 395 -15.92 -35.16 24.58
N GLU A 396 -15.43 -35.92 23.60
CA GLU A 396 -16.00 -37.21 23.18
C GLU A 396 -15.53 -38.40 24.02
N GLN A 397 -14.57 -38.20 24.92
CA GLN A 397 -14.22 -39.21 25.92
C GLN A 397 -15.38 -39.35 26.93
N PRO A 398 -15.99 -40.54 27.06
CA PRO A 398 -17.04 -40.74 28.05
C PRO A 398 -16.45 -40.48 29.43
N ALA A 399 -17.12 -39.63 30.22
CA ALA A 399 -16.79 -39.47 31.63
C ALA A 399 -16.72 -40.86 32.27
N ASP A 400 -15.56 -41.20 32.81
CA ASP A 400 -15.36 -42.42 33.58
C ASP A 400 -16.40 -42.42 34.73
N PRO A 401 -17.29 -43.43 34.85
CA PRO A 401 -18.33 -43.45 35.89
C PRO A 401 -17.78 -43.62 37.32
N ALA A 402 -16.46 -43.51 37.52
CA ALA A 402 -15.76 -43.76 38.77
C ALA A 402 -15.07 -42.52 39.34
N ALA A 403 -15.79 -41.39 39.45
CA ALA A 403 -15.42 -40.31 40.37
C ALA A 403 -16.68 -39.73 41.03
N GLN A 404 -17.18 -40.44 42.05
CA GLN A 404 -18.08 -39.84 43.02
C GLN A 404 -17.29 -38.81 43.82
N GLU A 405 -17.46 -37.53 43.51
CA GLU A 405 -17.13 -36.47 44.47
C GLU A 405 -18.16 -36.48 45.60
N PRO A 406 -17.75 -36.28 46.87
CA PRO A 406 -18.62 -36.40 48.02
C PRO A 406 -19.66 -35.28 48.05
N ALA A 407 -20.92 -35.67 48.24
CA ALA A 407 -22.05 -34.77 48.39
C ALA A 407 -21.82 -33.76 49.54
N VAL A 408 -21.89 -32.48 49.20
CA VAL A 408 -22.05 -31.39 50.17
C VAL A 408 -23.47 -31.47 50.74
N PRO A 409 -23.69 -31.39 52.06
CA PRO A 409 -25.03 -31.53 52.63
C PRO A 409 -25.88 -30.31 52.27
N VAL A 410 -27.04 -30.57 51.65
CA VAL A 410 -28.10 -29.58 51.44
C VAL A 410 -28.93 -29.49 52.73
N GLU A 411 -28.91 -28.33 53.39
CA GLU A 411 -29.91 -27.98 54.39
C GLU A 411 -31.26 -27.76 53.69
N GLN A 412 -32.28 -28.48 54.17
CA GLN A 412 -33.68 -28.35 53.75
C GLN A 412 -34.40 -27.34 54.64
N GLU A 413 -35.14 -26.42 54.02
CA GLU A 413 -36.41 -25.82 54.50
C GLU A 413 -36.92 -24.89 53.38
N ALA A 414 -38.17 -24.80 52.92
CA ALA A 414 -39.44 -25.51 53.10
C ALA A 414 -40.36 -25.05 51.91
N PRO A 415 -41.45 -25.75 51.57
CA PRO A 415 -42.15 -25.60 50.29
C PRO A 415 -43.24 -24.53 50.30
N ARG A 416 -43.42 -23.77 49.21
CA ARG A 416 -44.65 -23.04 48.89
C ARG A 416 -44.95 -22.98 47.38
N ASP A 417 -45.97 -23.76 47.04
CA ASP A 417 -47.14 -23.48 46.19
C ASP A 417 -46.97 -23.09 44.72
N ASP A 418 -47.59 -23.92 43.87
CA ASP A 418 -47.64 -23.87 42.41
C ASP A 418 -48.59 -22.77 41.90
N GLY A 419 -48.13 -22.00 40.91
CA GLY A 419 -48.96 -21.18 40.03
C GLY A 419 -48.29 -21.09 38.65
N PRO A 420 -49.04 -21.21 37.53
CA PRO A 420 -48.44 -21.40 36.22
C PRO A 420 -48.08 -20.06 35.58
N GLU A 421 -46.82 -19.87 35.19
CA GLU A 421 -46.44 -18.80 34.27
C GLU A 421 -45.82 -19.38 33.00
N GLN A 422 -46.57 -19.19 31.92
CA GLN A 422 -46.25 -19.52 30.55
C GLN A 422 -45.21 -18.53 30.02
N SER A 423 -44.16 -19.06 29.39
CA SER A 423 -43.15 -18.29 28.67
C SER A 423 -43.71 -17.80 27.34
N ALA A 424 -43.78 -16.48 27.19
CA ALA A 424 -44.17 -15.81 25.95
C ALA A 424 -43.04 -15.91 24.91
N THR A 425 -43.41 -16.20 23.66
CA THR A 425 -42.53 -16.30 22.50
C THR A 425 -42.49 -14.97 21.73
N LEU A 426 -41.40 -14.76 20.97
CA LEU A 426 -41.06 -13.55 20.20
C LEU A 426 -42.10 -13.12 19.15
N ASP A 427 -43.16 -13.89 18.94
CA ASP A 427 -44.29 -13.56 18.05
C ASP A 427 -45.32 -12.60 18.70
N ASP A 428 -45.27 -12.36 20.01
CA ASP A 428 -46.24 -11.49 20.72
C ASP A 428 -45.87 -9.98 20.74
N LEU A 429 -44.79 -9.57 20.06
CA LEU A 429 -44.27 -8.19 20.07
C LEU A 429 -44.40 -7.44 18.73
N LEU A 430 -45.09 -8.01 17.74
CA LEU A 430 -45.25 -7.40 16.41
C LEU A 430 -46.70 -7.11 15.99
N ASP A 431 -47.62 -6.99 16.94
CA ASP A 431 -48.98 -6.49 16.67
C ASP A 431 -49.33 -5.31 17.60
N ALA A 432 -48.95 -4.11 17.18
CA ALA A 432 -49.54 -2.86 17.67
C ALA A 432 -49.44 -1.78 16.60
N GLU A 433 -50.41 -1.78 15.68
CA GLU A 433 -50.70 -0.65 14.81
C GLU A 433 -51.07 0.59 15.63
N GLY A 434 -50.43 1.72 15.33
CA GLY A 434 -50.65 3.02 15.95
C GLY A 434 -50.34 4.16 15.00
N ASP A 435 -51.34 4.49 14.19
CA ASP A 435 -51.55 5.59 13.25
C ASP A 435 -50.86 6.93 13.61
N TRP A 436 -49.99 7.43 12.72
CA TRP A 436 -49.57 8.85 12.66
C TRP A 436 -49.46 9.31 11.21
N ALA A 437 -50.61 9.67 10.65
CA ALA A 437 -50.71 10.48 9.44
C ALA A 437 -50.16 11.90 9.67
N TRP A 438 -49.10 12.27 8.94
CA TRP A 438 -48.68 13.66 8.74
C TRP A 438 -48.46 13.91 7.25
N ASP A 439 -49.37 14.70 6.66
CA ASP A 439 -49.28 15.24 5.30
C ASP A 439 -48.23 16.36 5.25
N MET A 440 -47.31 16.29 4.29
CA MET A 440 -46.34 17.34 3.97
C MET A 440 -46.72 18.06 2.66
N PRO A 441 -46.52 19.40 2.58
CA PRO A 441 -47.06 20.24 1.51
C PRO A 441 -46.44 19.96 0.13
N PRO A 442 -47.16 20.25 -0.98
CA PRO A 442 -46.66 20.04 -2.32
C PRO A 442 -45.69 21.17 -2.65
N ASN A 443 -44.40 20.86 -2.78
CA ASN A 443 -43.43 21.47 -3.69
C ASN A 443 -41.99 21.22 -3.22
N VAL A 444 -41.48 20.04 -3.54
CA VAL A 444 -40.08 19.90 -3.97
C VAL A 444 -40.16 19.10 -5.25
N ILE A 445 -39.97 19.75 -6.40
CA ILE A 445 -39.68 19.01 -7.64
C ILE A 445 -38.34 18.35 -7.35
N ASP A 446 -38.35 17.06 -7.04
CA ASP A 446 -37.15 16.28 -6.82
C ASP A 446 -36.37 16.31 -8.14
N VAL A 447 -35.15 16.86 -8.12
CA VAL A 447 -34.27 16.92 -9.31
C VAL A 447 -34.00 15.50 -9.87
N ARG A 448 -34.31 14.47 -9.08
CA ARG A 448 -34.31 13.05 -9.43
C ARG A 448 -35.30 12.70 -10.55
N ASP A 449 -36.51 13.26 -10.55
CA ASP A 449 -37.57 12.91 -11.52
C ASP A 449 -37.20 13.36 -12.95
N VAL A 450 -36.45 14.46 -13.05
CA VAL A 450 -36.06 15.05 -14.34
C VAL A 450 -35.16 14.11 -15.15
N ARG A 451 -34.24 13.37 -14.52
CA ARG A 451 -33.31 12.49 -15.26
C ARG A 451 -34.02 11.27 -15.86
N HIS A 452 -34.91 10.63 -15.09
CA HIS A 452 -35.72 9.50 -15.57
C HIS A 452 -36.71 9.95 -16.65
N GLU A 453 -37.41 11.06 -16.43
CA GLU A 453 -38.32 11.64 -17.42
C GLU A 453 -37.59 12.03 -18.71
N THR A 454 -36.37 12.56 -18.63
CA THR A 454 -35.59 12.94 -19.81
C THR A 454 -35.23 11.71 -20.65
N ALA A 455 -34.81 10.62 -20.02
CA ALA A 455 -34.55 9.35 -20.72
C ALA A 455 -35.82 8.80 -21.39
N LEU A 456 -36.96 8.81 -20.68
CA LEU A 456 -38.23 8.32 -21.22
C LEU A 456 -38.77 9.20 -22.34
N ARG A 457 -38.62 10.53 -22.24
CA ARG A 457 -39.02 11.48 -23.28
C ARG A 457 -38.20 11.32 -24.55
N ALA A 458 -36.88 11.15 -24.41
CA ALA A 458 -36.01 10.84 -25.55
C ALA A 458 -36.43 9.53 -26.25
N ALA A 459 -36.83 8.51 -25.48
CA ALA A 459 -37.34 7.25 -26.04
C ALA A 459 -38.68 7.44 -26.78
N GLN A 460 -39.61 8.21 -26.21
CA GLN A 460 -40.90 8.53 -26.85
C GLN A 460 -40.75 9.32 -28.15
N GLU A 461 -39.72 10.16 -28.25
CA GLU A 461 -39.36 10.92 -29.46
C GLU A 461 -38.61 10.06 -30.50
N GLY A 462 -38.40 8.77 -30.24
CA GLY A 462 -37.68 7.85 -31.13
C GLY A 462 -36.15 7.97 -31.08
N ARG A 463 -35.60 8.75 -30.12
CA ARG A 463 -34.16 8.94 -29.91
C ARG A 463 -33.60 7.87 -28.97
N CYS A 464 -33.69 6.62 -29.39
CA CYS A 464 -33.40 5.46 -28.55
C CYS A 464 -31.95 5.34 -28.05
N SER A 465 -30.97 5.77 -28.85
CA SER A 465 -29.55 5.76 -28.42
C SER A 465 -29.30 6.78 -27.30
N GLU A 466 -29.85 7.98 -27.47
CA GLU A 466 -29.72 9.05 -26.47
C GLU A 466 -30.46 8.70 -25.17
N ALA A 467 -31.66 8.11 -25.27
CA ALA A 467 -32.40 7.61 -24.11
C ALA A 467 -31.61 6.55 -23.33
N ALA A 468 -30.93 5.64 -24.03
CA ALA A 468 -30.11 4.60 -23.42
C ALA A 468 -28.86 5.18 -22.74
N ASP A 469 -28.22 6.16 -23.37
CA ASP A 469 -27.02 6.82 -22.81
C ASP A 469 -27.36 7.62 -21.54
N ILE A 470 -28.46 8.38 -21.56
CA ILE A 470 -28.93 9.14 -20.39
C ILE A 470 -29.27 8.19 -19.23
N ALA A 471 -29.97 7.08 -19.53
CA ALA A 471 -30.31 6.11 -18.50
C ALA A 471 -29.10 5.35 -17.94
N ALA A 472 -28.13 5.02 -18.79
CA ALA A 472 -26.89 4.36 -18.36
C ALA A 472 -25.98 5.30 -17.55
N LEU A 473 -25.94 6.59 -17.89
CA LEU A 473 -25.19 7.59 -17.13
C LEU A 473 -25.79 7.79 -15.74
N GLY A 474 -27.12 7.98 -15.66
CA GLY A 474 -27.83 8.13 -14.38
C GLY A 474 -27.69 6.90 -13.48
N GLU A 475 -27.80 5.70 -14.06
CA GLU A 475 -27.57 4.45 -13.34
C GLU A 475 -26.14 4.36 -12.78
N ARG A 476 -25.12 4.73 -13.55
CA ARG A 476 -23.72 4.72 -13.10
C ARG A 476 -23.46 5.71 -11.97
N GLU A 477 -23.99 6.93 -12.08
CA GLU A 477 -23.88 7.96 -11.04
C GLU A 477 -24.51 7.48 -9.73
N ASP A 478 -25.71 6.91 -9.80
CA ASP A 478 -26.43 6.48 -8.61
C ASP A 478 -25.88 5.16 -8.04
N ILE A 479 -25.32 4.25 -8.87
CA ILE A 479 -24.56 3.08 -8.38
C ILE A 479 -23.26 3.53 -7.69
N ALA A 480 -22.55 4.51 -8.24
CA ALA A 480 -21.34 5.05 -7.63
C ALA A 480 -21.64 5.73 -6.28
N ALA A 481 -22.80 6.39 -6.16
CA ALA A 481 -23.23 7.09 -4.95
C ALA A 481 -23.87 6.17 -3.89
N HIS A 482 -24.70 5.20 -4.29
CA HIS A 482 -25.59 4.47 -3.39
C HIS A 482 -25.40 2.94 -3.42
N GLY A 483 -24.61 2.43 -4.36
CA GLY A 483 -24.34 1.01 -4.51
C GLY A 483 -25.36 0.27 -5.38
N ILE A 484 -24.97 -0.93 -5.80
CA ILE A 484 -25.64 -1.69 -6.86
C ILE A 484 -27.05 -2.19 -6.48
N ASN A 485 -27.32 -2.47 -5.21
CA ASN A 485 -28.62 -2.95 -4.73
C ASN A 485 -29.47 -1.85 -4.08
N SER A 486 -29.14 -0.59 -4.35
CA SER A 486 -29.89 0.55 -3.83
C SER A 486 -31.25 0.67 -4.53
N ALA A 487 -32.23 1.30 -3.86
CA ALA A 487 -33.53 1.58 -4.47
C ALA A 487 -33.38 2.42 -5.75
N GLN A 488 -32.38 3.31 -5.78
CA GLN A 488 -32.02 4.17 -6.90
C GLN A 488 -31.50 3.36 -8.10
N ALA A 489 -30.62 2.37 -7.86
CA ALA A 489 -30.16 1.48 -8.93
C ALA A 489 -31.32 0.62 -9.50
N VAL A 490 -32.25 0.17 -8.64
CA VAL A 490 -33.45 -0.56 -9.06
C VAL A 490 -34.39 0.31 -9.89
N GLU A 491 -34.54 1.59 -9.53
CA GLU A 491 -35.34 2.56 -10.27
C GLU A 491 -34.79 2.81 -11.68
N TRP A 492 -33.47 2.94 -11.83
CA TRP A 492 -32.83 3.04 -13.15
C TRP A 492 -32.99 1.80 -14.01
N LEU A 493 -32.93 0.60 -13.43
CA LEU A 493 -33.23 -0.64 -14.16
C LEU A 493 -34.67 -0.69 -14.66
N ASN A 494 -35.62 -0.17 -13.88
CA ASN A 494 -37.02 -0.02 -14.31
C ASN A 494 -37.16 1.00 -15.45
N THR A 495 -36.48 2.14 -15.37
CA THR A 495 -36.46 3.14 -16.46
C THR A 495 -35.85 2.58 -17.73
N ARG A 496 -34.78 1.79 -17.65
CA ARG A 496 -34.18 1.12 -18.81
C ARG A 496 -35.10 0.06 -19.40
N ALA A 497 -35.87 -0.66 -18.58
CA ALA A 497 -36.87 -1.59 -19.07
C ALA A 497 -37.98 -0.86 -19.85
N GLN A 498 -38.40 0.31 -19.40
CA GLN A 498 -39.37 1.16 -20.10
C GLN A 498 -38.80 1.76 -21.40
N VAL A 499 -37.55 2.24 -21.38
CA VAL A 499 -36.85 2.70 -22.59
C VAL A 499 -36.76 1.55 -23.62
N ALA A 500 -36.46 0.33 -23.19
CA ALA A 500 -36.41 -0.85 -24.07
C ALA A 500 -37.78 -1.18 -24.70
N ASP A 501 -38.87 -1.08 -23.94
CA ASP A 501 -40.23 -1.26 -24.49
C ASP A 501 -40.57 -0.18 -25.54
N LEU A 502 -40.30 1.09 -25.23
CA LEU A 502 -40.55 2.22 -26.14
C LEU A 502 -39.70 2.14 -27.42
N CYS A 503 -38.51 1.56 -27.32
CA CYS A 503 -37.58 1.37 -28.43
C CYS A 503 -37.74 0.04 -29.18
N GLY A 504 -38.75 -0.77 -28.86
CA GLY A 504 -39.10 -1.97 -29.61
C GLY A 504 -38.23 -3.20 -29.31
N THR A 505 -37.62 -3.29 -28.11
CA THR A 505 -36.82 -4.45 -27.67
C THR A 505 -37.46 -5.19 -26.47
N PRO A 506 -38.65 -5.81 -26.63
CA PRO A 506 -39.43 -6.37 -25.51
C PRO A 506 -38.73 -7.52 -24.76
N GLY A 507 -37.89 -8.31 -25.44
CA GLY A 507 -37.09 -9.36 -24.78
C GLY A 507 -36.07 -8.81 -23.78
N GLN A 508 -35.54 -7.61 -24.04
CA GLN A 508 -34.60 -6.91 -23.17
C GLN A 508 -35.32 -6.28 -21.97
N ALA A 509 -36.50 -5.71 -22.19
CA ALA A 509 -37.35 -5.20 -21.10
C ALA A 509 -37.72 -6.33 -20.12
N GLN A 510 -37.98 -7.54 -20.63
CA GLN A 510 -38.24 -8.72 -19.80
C GLN A 510 -37.01 -9.14 -18.99
N GLN A 511 -35.81 -9.09 -19.56
CA GLN A 511 -34.56 -9.43 -18.86
C GLN A 511 -34.19 -8.41 -17.77
N LEU A 512 -34.40 -7.11 -18.01
CA LEU A 512 -34.20 -6.05 -17.03
C LEU A 512 -35.20 -6.19 -15.87
N ARG A 513 -36.48 -6.42 -16.16
CA ARG A 513 -37.50 -6.73 -15.14
C ARG A 513 -37.20 -7.99 -14.34
N ALA A 514 -36.67 -9.04 -14.97
CA ALA A 514 -36.23 -10.24 -14.28
C ALA A 514 -35.01 -10.00 -13.39
N THR A 515 -34.17 -9.02 -13.73
CA THR A 515 -33.03 -8.60 -12.89
C THR A 515 -33.51 -7.79 -11.70
N VAL A 516 -34.44 -6.85 -11.89
CA VAL A 516 -35.14 -6.14 -10.81
C VAL A 516 -35.84 -7.12 -9.86
N ALA A 517 -36.54 -8.12 -10.39
CA ALA A 517 -37.21 -9.15 -9.61
C ALA A 517 -36.24 -10.04 -8.80
N ARG A 518 -35.01 -10.26 -9.29
CA ARG A 518 -33.95 -10.95 -8.53
C ARG A 518 -33.30 -10.07 -7.47
N MET A 519 -33.27 -8.76 -7.69
CA MET A 519 -32.75 -7.79 -6.73
C MET A 519 -33.74 -7.49 -5.60
N GLY A 520 -35.05 -7.63 -5.86
CA GLY A 520 -36.12 -7.45 -4.87
C GLY A 520 -36.80 -8.77 -4.48
N HIS A 521 -36.31 -9.47 -3.46
CA HIS A 521 -37.14 -10.45 -2.76
C HIS A 521 -38.15 -9.74 -1.85
N THR A 522 -39.29 -9.34 -2.42
CA THR A 522 -40.66 -9.50 -1.87
C THR A 522 -41.67 -8.84 -2.82
N THR A 523 -42.40 -9.65 -3.59
CA THR A 523 -43.89 -9.72 -3.67
C THR A 523 -44.35 -10.40 -4.98
N THR A 524 -45.04 -11.52 -4.80
CA THR A 524 -46.02 -12.22 -5.69
C THR A 524 -45.67 -12.55 -7.16
N PRO A 525 -45.74 -13.83 -7.59
CA PRO A 525 -45.58 -14.21 -8.99
C PRO A 525 -46.83 -13.89 -9.82
N PRO A 526 -46.70 -13.49 -11.10
CA PRO A 526 -47.84 -13.35 -11.99
C PRO A 526 -48.40 -14.73 -12.36
N THR A 527 -49.70 -14.89 -12.13
CA THR A 527 -50.52 -16.00 -12.64
C THR A 527 -50.60 -15.93 -14.16
N THR A 528 -49.90 -16.80 -14.89
CA THR A 528 -50.28 -17.50 -16.14
C THR A 528 -49.03 -18.19 -16.72
N PRO A 529 -49.04 -19.50 -17.02
CA PRO A 529 -47.87 -20.20 -17.58
C PRO A 529 -47.75 -19.97 -19.10
N PRO A 530 -46.54 -19.72 -19.65
CA PRO A 530 -46.35 -19.65 -21.10
C PRO A 530 -46.16 -21.05 -21.71
N HIS A 531 -46.86 -21.30 -22.81
CA HIS A 531 -46.75 -22.48 -23.64
C HIS A 531 -45.36 -22.58 -24.28
N VAL A 532 -44.74 -23.77 -24.19
CA VAL A 532 -43.49 -24.13 -24.88
C VAL A 532 -43.82 -24.49 -26.33
N ALA A 533 -43.32 -23.69 -27.29
CA ALA A 533 -43.28 -24.05 -28.70
C ALA A 533 -41.87 -24.52 -29.07
N VAL A 534 -41.76 -25.76 -29.53
CA VAL A 534 -40.52 -26.40 -30.00
C VAL A 534 -40.20 -25.90 -31.42
N PRO A 535 -39.01 -25.35 -31.70
CA PRO A 535 -38.59 -25.04 -33.06
C PRO A 535 -38.03 -26.29 -33.77
N PRO A 536 -38.27 -26.48 -35.08
CA PRO A 536 -37.73 -27.60 -35.85
C PRO A 536 -36.25 -27.40 -36.21
N SER A 537 -35.51 -28.52 -36.26
CA SER A 537 -34.09 -28.61 -36.61
C SER A 537 -33.79 -28.15 -38.06
N PRO A 538 -32.68 -27.45 -38.35
CA PRO A 538 -32.27 -27.14 -39.72
C PRO A 538 -31.36 -28.22 -40.31
N GLU A 539 -31.69 -28.65 -41.53
CA GLU A 539 -30.87 -29.47 -42.43
C GLU A 539 -29.62 -28.74 -42.94
N GLU A 540 -28.58 -29.53 -43.21
CA GLU A 540 -27.30 -29.15 -43.81
C GLU A 540 -27.46 -28.70 -45.28
N ILE A 541 -26.88 -27.55 -45.64
CA ILE A 541 -26.56 -27.25 -47.05
C ILE A 541 -25.17 -26.61 -47.15
N SER A 542 -24.36 -27.25 -47.99
CA SER A 542 -22.98 -26.98 -48.39
C SER A 542 -22.75 -25.62 -49.06
N GLY A 543 -21.56 -25.03 -48.86
CA GLY A 543 -21.04 -23.90 -49.65
C GLY A 543 -20.69 -24.28 -51.10
N PRO A 544 -20.28 -23.32 -51.96
CA PRO A 544 -18.96 -22.70 -51.80
C PRO A 544 -18.80 -21.24 -52.27
N GLY A 545 -17.66 -20.65 -51.89
CA GLY A 545 -16.81 -19.87 -52.81
C GLY A 545 -16.97 -18.34 -52.84
N ARG A 546 -16.12 -17.63 -52.08
CA ARG A 546 -15.91 -16.17 -52.18
C ARG A 546 -14.80 -15.83 -53.19
N THR A 547 -15.07 -14.78 -53.94
CA THR A 547 -14.22 -13.98 -54.86
C THR A 547 -13.07 -13.27 -54.12
N GLY A 548 -11.91 -13.07 -54.77
CA GLY A 548 -11.46 -11.81 -55.42
C GLY A 548 -10.61 -10.96 -54.45
N GLU A 549 -9.33 -10.66 -54.70
CA GLU A 549 -8.80 -9.58 -55.56
C GLU A 549 -9.50 -8.23 -55.27
N ASP A 550 -8.88 -7.06 -55.12
CA ASP A 550 -7.48 -6.62 -55.20
C ASP A 550 -7.41 -5.14 -54.69
N GLU A 551 -6.21 -4.72 -54.29
CA GLU A 551 -5.56 -3.40 -54.50
C GLU A 551 -6.20 -2.00 -54.22
N ASN A 552 -5.58 -1.28 -53.26
CA ASN A 552 -4.97 0.10 -53.33
C ASN A 552 -5.81 1.35 -53.77
N PRO A 553 -5.33 2.63 -53.72
CA PRO A 553 -4.28 3.32 -52.95
C PRO A 553 -4.62 4.78 -52.43
N ARG A 554 -3.67 5.35 -51.64
CA ARG A 554 -3.16 6.77 -51.58
C ARG A 554 -3.92 7.95 -50.91
N ARG A 555 -3.29 8.38 -49.79
CA ARG A 555 -2.73 9.71 -49.39
C ARG A 555 -3.61 10.99 -49.33
N ARG A 556 -3.68 11.60 -48.13
CA ARG A 556 -2.86 12.79 -47.75
C ARG A 556 -2.88 13.07 -46.23
N ARG A 557 -1.70 13.48 -45.72
CA ARG A 557 -1.39 13.96 -44.36
C ARG A 557 -1.75 15.44 -44.21
N VAL A 558 -2.19 15.84 -43.01
CA VAL A 558 -1.75 17.08 -42.32
C VAL A 558 -1.75 16.78 -40.81
N MET A 559 -0.67 17.17 -40.13
CA MET A 559 -0.46 17.07 -38.67
C MET A 559 -1.07 18.28 -37.95
N ALA A 560 -1.51 18.08 -36.70
CA ALA A 560 -1.25 19.00 -35.59
C ALA A 560 -1.46 18.27 -34.25
N THR A 561 -0.38 18.21 -33.48
CA THR A 561 -0.22 17.73 -32.09
C THR A 561 -0.76 18.74 -31.07
N VAL A 562 -1.43 18.24 -30.01
CA VAL A 562 -1.33 18.81 -28.66
C VAL A 562 -1.28 17.64 -27.66
N ALA A 563 -0.14 17.52 -26.98
CA ALA A 563 0.05 16.69 -25.80
C ALA A 563 0.29 17.65 -24.62
N VAL A 564 -0.36 17.42 -23.49
CA VAL A 564 0.00 18.05 -22.21
C VAL A 564 0.41 16.95 -21.26
N ALA A 565 1.67 17.04 -20.86
CA ALA A 565 2.41 16.10 -20.04
C ALA A 565 2.19 16.38 -18.55
N ALA A 566 2.01 15.31 -17.79
CA ALA A 566 2.27 15.23 -16.36
C ALA A 566 3.77 14.99 -16.14
N LEU A 567 4.39 15.69 -15.18
CA LEU A 567 5.69 15.44 -14.53
C LEU A 567 5.77 16.51 -13.41
N GLY A 568 6.17 16.29 -12.16
CA GLY A 568 7.04 15.27 -11.57
C GLY A 568 8.04 16.03 -10.67
N LEU A 569 7.95 15.88 -9.34
CA LEU A 569 8.90 16.47 -8.39
C LEU A 569 9.75 15.37 -7.74
N THR A 570 10.96 15.18 -8.28
CA THR A 570 12.08 14.54 -7.57
C THR A 570 13.35 15.32 -7.92
N ALA A 571 13.99 15.95 -6.93
CA ALA A 571 15.41 16.33 -7.00
C ALA A 571 15.96 16.66 -5.61
N GLY A 572 16.99 15.91 -5.21
CA GLY A 572 17.84 16.27 -4.07
C GLY A 572 18.67 15.11 -3.53
N LEU A 573 19.67 14.61 -4.28
CA LEU A 573 21.03 14.34 -3.79
C LEU A 573 21.87 13.66 -4.88
N ALA A 574 22.85 14.38 -5.42
CA ALA A 574 24.17 13.88 -5.82
C ALA A 574 24.90 15.05 -6.47
N TRP A 575 26.17 15.26 -6.13
CA TRP A 575 27.28 15.40 -7.08
C TRP A 575 28.56 15.72 -6.29
N MET A 576 29.26 14.66 -5.89
CA MET A 576 30.71 14.65 -5.76
C MET A 576 31.19 13.35 -6.41
N THR A 577 31.84 13.44 -7.57
CA THR A 577 33.06 12.69 -7.97
C THR A 577 33.48 13.09 -9.38
N ASN A 578 34.79 12.95 -9.63
CA ASN A 578 35.63 13.68 -10.58
C ASN A 578 35.58 13.20 -12.05
N GLY A 579 35.93 14.12 -12.97
CA GLY A 579 37.10 13.91 -13.86
C GLY A 579 36.86 13.70 -15.36
N GLU A 580 37.39 14.67 -16.13
CA GLU A 580 37.90 14.59 -17.52
C GLU A 580 36.97 14.90 -18.72
N ASP A 581 37.21 16.11 -19.24
CA ASP A 581 37.16 16.62 -20.62
C ASP A 581 35.97 16.30 -21.55
N THR A 582 35.00 17.21 -21.56
CA THR A 582 34.30 17.63 -22.79
C THR A 582 33.82 19.08 -22.65
N PRO A 583 34.23 20.05 -23.49
CA PRO A 583 33.75 21.42 -23.37
C PRO A 583 32.41 21.60 -24.12
N ALA A 584 31.63 22.59 -23.68
CA ALA A 584 30.40 23.11 -24.28
C ALA A 584 29.06 22.47 -23.87
N ARG A 585 28.60 22.77 -22.63
CA ARG A 585 27.16 22.86 -22.30
C ARG A 585 26.83 23.59 -20.98
N THR A 586 27.68 24.52 -20.53
CA THR A 586 27.61 25.15 -19.19
C THR A 586 26.74 26.41 -19.08
N THR A 587 26.11 26.89 -20.17
CA THR A 587 25.24 28.09 -20.12
C THR A 587 23.76 27.78 -19.86
N ASP A 588 23.28 26.56 -20.16
CA ASP A 588 21.85 26.24 -20.00
C ASP A 588 21.50 25.81 -18.56
N ALA A 589 22.41 25.12 -17.87
CA ALA A 589 22.18 24.62 -16.51
C ALA A 589 22.15 25.74 -15.46
N LYS A 590 23.01 26.77 -15.60
CA LYS A 590 22.98 27.94 -14.68
C LYS A 590 21.71 28.77 -14.84
N THR A 591 21.17 28.85 -16.06
CA THR A 591 19.94 29.58 -16.35
C THR A 591 18.72 28.81 -15.86
N ALA A 592 18.68 27.49 -16.03
CA ALA A 592 17.62 26.62 -15.50
C ALA A 592 17.59 26.57 -13.96
N VAL A 593 18.76 26.54 -13.30
CA VAL A 593 18.87 26.60 -11.84
C VAL A 593 18.47 27.98 -11.31
N ALA A 594 18.84 29.06 -12.00
CA ALA A 594 18.38 30.41 -11.65
C ALA A 594 16.87 30.61 -11.88
N GLN A 595 16.28 29.90 -12.85
CA GLN A 595 14.84 29.91 -13.10
C GLN A 595 14.08 29.13 -12.01
N ALA A 596 14.56 27.95 -11.60
CA ALA A 596 13.94 27.13 -10.55
C ALA A 596 14.06 27.74 -9.14
N LEU A 597 15.02 28.65 -8.93
CA LEU A 597 15.17 29.44 -7.70
C LEU A 597 14.21 30.64 -7.64
N LYS A 598 13.59 31.08 -8.75
CA LYS A 598 12.63 32.20 -8.75
C LYS A 598 11.27 31.82 -8.16
N ASP A 599 10.89 30.54 -8.19
CA ASP A 599 9.57 30.08 -7.73
C ASP A 599 9.52 29.82 -6.21
N LYS A 600 10.62 30.12 -5.50
CA LYS A 600 10.75 29.98 -4.04
C LYS A 600 11.30 31.26 -3.43
N VAL A 601 10.55 31.83 -2.49
CA VAL A 601 10.99 33.02 -1.74
C VAL A 601 10.87 32.73 -0.26
N GLY A 602 11.95 32.91 0.49
CA GLY A 602 11.94 32.66 1.93
C GLY A 602 12.98 33.47 2.68
N ALA A 603 12.81 33.57 4.00
CA ALA A 603 13.77 34.18 4.90
C ALA A 603 13.77 33.48 6.26
N PRO A 604 14.93 33.46 6.95
CA PRO A 604 14.96 33.16 8.37
C PRO A 604 14.25 34.28 9.16
N VAL A 605 13.49 33.88 10.16
CA VAL A 605 12.73 34.74 11.08
C VAL A 605 13.04 34.26 12.49
N THR A 606 13.68 35.12 13.27
CA THR A 606 13.99 34.85 14.68
C THR A 606 13.03 35.63 15.58
N ILE A 607 12.24 34.90 16.37
CA ILE A 607 11.27 35.46 17.34
C ILE A 607 11.43 34.69 18.65
N ASP A 608 11.55 35.42 19.76
CA ASP A 608 11.61 34.84 21.11
C ASP A 608 12.71 33.76 21.29
N GLY A 609 13.88 34.00 20.67
CA GLY A 609 15.04 33.10 20.74
C GLY A 609 14.96 31.87 19.83
N VAL A 610 13.87 31.68 19.09
CA VAL A 610 13.72 30.58 18.12
C VAL A 610 13.89 31.12 16.70
N THR A 611 14.75 30.47 15.91
CA THR A 611 14.93 30.77 14.49
C THR A 611 14.14 29.77 13.65
N ALA A 612 13.19 30.27 12.88
CA ALA A 612 12.41 29.51 11.89
C ALA A 612 12.64 30.07 10.48
N HIS A 613 12.38 29.28 9.44
CA HIS A 613 12.41 29.69 8.04
C HIS A 613 10.98 29.73 7.50
N VAL A 614 10.54 30.90 7.07
CA VAL A 614 9.31 31.05 6.28
C VAL A 614 9.64 30.93 4.80
N GLN A 615 8.91 30.10 4.08
CA GLN A 615 9.12 29.87 2.65
C GLN A 615 7.78 29.83 1.90
N ALA A 616 7.66 30.67 0.88
CA ALA A 616 6.62 30.58 -0.14
C ALA A 616 7.13 29.81 -1.36
N THR A 617 6.31 28.90 -1.86
CA THR A 617 6.55 28.13 -3.09
C THR A 617 5.33 28.32 -4.00
N TRP A 618 5.52 28.92 -5.17
CA TRP A 618 4.43 29.11 -6.14
C TRP A 618 4.23 27.80 -6.91
N THR A 619 3.04 27.22 -6.79
CA THR A 619 2.66 25.95 -7.43
C THR A 619 1.83 26.26 -8.68
N GLY A 620 2.51 26.64 -9.76
CA GLY A 620 1.88 27.05 -11.02
C GLY A 620 1.42 28.52 -11.05
N ALA A 621 0.48 28.86 -11.93
CA ALA A 621 0.02 30.24 -12.11
C ALA A 621 -1.01 30.70 -11.06
N ASP A 622 -1.66 29.76 -10.37
CA ASP A 622 -2.92 30.04 -9.66
C ASP A 622 -2.85 29.80 -8.15
N SER A 623 -1.71 29.36 -7.60
CA SER A 623 -1.60 29.03 -6.17
C SER A 623 -0.21 29.22 -5.58
N VAL A 624 -0.15 29.53 -4.28
CA VAL A 624 1.08 29.63 -3.50
C VAL A 624 0.93 28.86 -2.18
N VAL A 625 1.95 28.07 -1.85
CA VAL A 625 2.05 27.34 -0.57
C VAL A 625 3.09 28.02 0.31
N ILE A 626 2.73 28.35 1.54
CA ILE A 626 3.58 29.02 2.52
C ILE A 626 3.78 28.10 3.72
N ALA A 627 5.03 27.76 4.01
CA ALA A 627 5.43 26.91 5.11
C ALA A 627 6.33 27.64 6.10
N LEU A 628 6.25 27.27 7.38
CA LEU A 628 7.15 27.74 8.43
C LEU A 628 7.85 26.54 9.07
N THR A 629 9.17 26.46 8.90
CA THR A 629 10.00 25.33 9.35
C THR A 629 10.99 25.79 10.41
N THR A 630 11.26 25.00 11.45
CA THR A 630 12.30 25.32 12.45
C THR A 630 13.55 24.50 12.18
N ASP A 631 14.73 25.07 12.45
CA ASP A 631 16.01 24.37 12.26
C ASP A 631 16.21 23.34 13.39
N THR A 632 16.10 22.05 13.10
CA THR A 632 16.09 20.97 14.11
C THR A 632 17.47 20.62 14.66
N ASP A 633 18.55 21.20 14.12
CA ASP A 633 19.95 20.83 14.46
C ASP A 633 20.70 21.91 15.27
N SER A 634 20.00 22.91 15.83
CA SER A 634 20.64 23.97 16.62
C SER A 634 21.06 23.47 18.02
N PRO A 635 22.35 23.52 18.41
CA PRO A 635 22.85 23.01 19.69
C PRO A 635 22.46 23.87 20.91
N GLU A 636 21.93 25.07 20.69
CA GLU A 636 21.27 25.88 21.72
C GLU A 636 19.77 25.62 21.67
N GLY A 637 19.31 24.68 22.50
CA GLY A 637 17.90 24.25 22.48
C GLY A 637 16.92 25.40 22.67
N ALA A 638 16.17 25.74 21.63
CA ALA A 638 14.95 26.54 21.72
C ALA A 638 13.90 25.94 20.79
N ALA A 639 13.36 24.78 21.14
CA ALA A 639 12.18 24.25 20.47
C ALA A 639 11.02 25.24 20.66
N ALA A 640 10.46 25.75 19.56
CA ALA A 640 9.25 26.55 19.61
C ALA A 640 8.11 25.72 20.20
N GLN A 641 7.42 26.24 21.20
CA GLN A 641 6.24 25.60 21.79
C GLN A 641 4.99 25.80 20.92
N MET A 642 4.98 26.87 20.12
CA MET A 642 3.91 27.19 19.19
C MET A 642 4.48 27.86 17.94
N LEU A 643 4.01 27.42 16.78
CA LEU A 643 4.25 28.03 15.47
C LEU A 643 2.89 28.37 14.85
N ARG A 644 2.73 29.60 14.36
CA ARG A 644 1.50 30.02 13.69
C ARG A 644 1.80 30.94 12.51
N LEU A 645 1.08 30.71 11.42
CA LEU A 645 1.10 31.49 10.19
C LEU A 645 -0.29 32.07 9.95
N ASP A 646 -0.38 33.39 9.80
CA ASP A 646 -1.59 34.05 9.31
C ASP A 646 -1.28 34.67 7.93
N VAL A 647 -2.12 34.37 6.94
CA VAL A 647 -2.01 34.93 5.58
C VAL A 647 -3.40 35.30 5.09
N GLY A 648 -3.70 36.60 5.04
CA GLY A 648 -5.07 37.07 4.79
C GLY A 648 -6.02 36.65 5.92
N ASP A 649 -7.12 35.98 5.56
CA ASP A 649 -8.09 35.41 6.51
C ASP A 649 -7.74 33.96 6.92
N GLU A 650 -6.77 33.33 6.27
CA GLU A 650 -6.34 31.96 6.55
C GLU A 650 -5.32 31.91 7.68
N THR A 651 -5.43 30.91 8.55
CA THR A 651 -4.56 30.73 9.71
C THR A 651 -4.18 29.25 9.86
N ALA A 652 -2.89 28.94 9.90
CA ALA A 652 -2.38 27.62 10.31
C ALA A 652 -1.62 27.74 11.63
N THR A 653 -1.91 26.86 12.58
CA THR A 653 -1.24 26.83 13.90
C THR A 653 -0.81 25.41 14.23
N ALA A 654 0.41 25.27 14.75
CA ALA A 654 0.96 24.04 15.29
C ALA A 654 1.50 24.28 16.70
N ARG A 655 1.31 23.29 17.59
CA ARG A 655 1.74 23.33 19.00
C ARG A 655 2.50 22.05 19.34
N VAL A 656 3.46 22.16 20.26
CA VAL A 656 4.19 21.02 20.83
C VAL A 656 3.26 20.25 21.76
N SER A 657 3.20 18.92 21.63
CA SER A 657 2.59 18.03 22.65
C SER A 657 3.70 17.49 23.57
N GLU A 658 3.35 16.96 24.75
CA GLU A 658 4.33 16.49 25.76
C GLU A 658 5.30 15.40 25.24
N THR A 659 5.05 14.82 24.06
CA THR A 659 5.85 13.76 23.46
C THR A 659 6.42 14.08 22.06
N GLU A 660 6.12 15.23 21.43
CA GLU A 660 6.55 15.53 20.04
C GLU A 660 6.80 17.04 19.76
N LEU A 661 7.73 17.33 18.83
CA LEU A 661 7.95 18.67 18.27
C LEU A 661 6.71 19.19 17.51
N ALA A 662 6.46 20.50 17.54
CA ALA A 662 5.37 21.12 16.78
C ALA A 662 5.59 20.90 15.27
N ARG A 663 4.61 20.31 14.59
CA ARG A 663 4.60 20.16 13.13
C ARG A 663 4.78 21.54 12.45
N SER A 664 5.42 21.59 11.29
CA SER A 664 5.55 22.83 10.52
C SER A 664 4.19 23.25 9.95
N PRO A 665 3.60 24.39 10.33
CA PRO A 665 2.32 24.81 9.78
C PRO A 665 2.48 25.23 8.31
N GLU A 666 1.50 24.88 7.48
CA GLU A 666 1.43 25.24 6.07
C GLU A 666 0.08 25.87 5.72
N VAL A 667 0.09 26.89 4.86
CA VAL A 667 -1.11 27.55 4.32
C VAL A 667 -1.01 27.58 2.80
N SER A 668 -2.06 27.12 2.11
CA SER A 668 -2.17 27.20 0.65
C SER A 668 -3.21 28.25 0.27
N LEU A 669 -2.88 29.13 -0.67
CA LEU A 669 -3.75 30.22 -1.11
C LEU A 669 -3.88 30.27 -2.63
N PRO A 670 -5.09 30.54 -3.16
CA PRO A 670 -5.25 30.89 -4.56
C PRO A 670 -4.66 32.28 -4.83
N VAL A 671 -3.96 32.43 -5.96
CA VAL A 671 -3.31 33.69 -6.35
C VAL A 671 -3.82 34.13 -7.72
N SER A 672 -4.42 35.31 -7.79
CA SER A 672 -4.95 35.88 -9.05
C SER A 672 -3.87 36.57 -9.90
N ASP A 673 -2.75 36.97 -9.28
CA ASP A 673 -1.57 37.53 -9.94
C ASP A 673 -0.30 36.94 -9.32
N PRO A 674 0.37 35.97 -9.98
CA PRO A 674 1.54 35.28 -9.44
C PRO A 674 2.77 36.19 -9.27
N ALA A 675 2.77 37.40 -9.85
CA ALA A 675 3.82 38.39 -9.63
C ALA A 675 3.57 39.29 -8.41
N ALA A 676 2.40 39.20 -7.77
CA ALA A 676 2.06 40.01 -6.61
C ALA A 676 2.78 39.53 -5.33
N PRO A 677 3.32 40.44 -4.51
CA PRO A 677 3.97 40.09 -3.26
C PRO A 677 2.95 39.65 -2.21
N VAL A 678 3.28 38.58 -1.48
CA VAL A 678 2.42 38.03 -0.41
C VAL A 678 2.94 38.48 0.95
N THR A 679 2.04 38.97 1.81
CA THR A 679 2.39 39.35 3.18
C THR A 679 1.92 38.28 4.15
N VAL A 680 2.85 37.79 4.96
CA VAL A 680 2.64 36.70 5.92
C VAL A 680 2.92 37.20 7.31
N ARG A 681 2.04 36.92 8.26
CA ARG A 681 2.29 37.16 9.67
C ARG A 681 2.75 35.85 10.32
N VAL A 682 4.00 35.85 10.74
CA VAL A 682 4.64 34.73 11.45
C VAL A 682 4.55 34.97 12.95
N VAL A 683 4.03 34.01 13.68
CA VAL A 683 3.89 34.05 15.15
C VAL A 683 4.63 32.85 15.73
N ILE A 684 5.53 33.09 16.68
CA ILE A 684 6.30 32.03 17.33
C ILE A 684 6.24 32.24 18.85
N GLY A 685 5.91 31.17 19.57
CA GLY A 685 6.05 31.08 21.02
C GLY A 685 7.32 30.30 21.35
N GLY A 686 8.30 30.95 21.96
CA GLY A 686 9.54 30.32 22.41
C GLY A 686 9.37 29.54 23.71
N LYS A 687 10.49 29.24 24.39
CA LYS A 687 10.50 28.44 25.63
C LYS A 687 9.76 29.09 26.81
N THR A 688 9.61 30.40 26.79
CA THR A 688 8.99 31.20 27.86
C THR A 688 7.51 31.45 27.63
N TRP A 689 6.98 31.06 26.47
CA TRP A 689 5.57 31.18 26.14
C TRP A 689 4.75 30.14 26.90
N THR A 690 3.56 30.52 27.38
CA THR A 690 2.61 29.61 28.02
C THR A 690 1.22 29.77 27.41
N GLU A 691 0.41 28.73 27.48
CA GLU A 691 -0.94 28.74 26.91
C GLU A 691 -1.80 29.86 27.52
N GLY A 692 -2.34 30.73 26.66
CA GLY A 692 -3.10 31.93 27.05
C GLY A 692 -2.28 33.24 27.07
N SER A 693 -0.95 33.18 26.97
CA SER A 693 -0.09 34.37 26.86
C SER A 693 0.05 34.87 25.41
N ARG A 694 0.24 36.18 25.22
CA ARG A 694 0.35 36.79 23.88
C ARG A 694 1.72 36.53 23.26
N ALA A 695 1.78 35.72 22.20
CA ALA A 695 3.01 35.45 21.45
C ALA A 695 3.47 36.64 20.59
N HIS A 696 4.78 36.73 20.36
CA HIS A 696 5.37 37.74 19.50
C HIS A 696 5.17 37.39 18.02
N ALA A 697 4.97 38.42 17.19
CA ALA A 697 4.71 38.26 15.77
C ALA A 697 5.61 39.17 14.92
N ARG A 698 5.91 38.71 13.69
CA ARG A 698 6.55 39.48 12.63
C ARG A 698 5.72 39.41 11.35
N GLN A 699 5.70 40.49 10.58
CA GLN A 699 5.13 40.52 9.24
C GLN A 699 6.25 40.46 8.22
N ILE A 700 6.25 39.42 7.38
CA ILE A 700 7.22 39.20 6.33
C ILE A 700 6.52 39.38 4.98
N ARG A 701 7.07 40.26 4.14
CA ARG A 701 6.65 40.42 2.76
C ARG A 701 7.55 39.57 1.86
N LEU A 702 6.96 38.66 1.11
CA LEU A 702 7.62 37.76 0.18
C LEU A 702 7.33 38.25 -1.25
N ASP A 703 8.36 38.69 -1.96
CA ASP A 703 8.24 39.26 -3.30
C ASP A 703 8.79 38.29 -4.35
N PRO A 704 7.93 37.64 -5.16
CA PRO A 704 8.36 36.67 -6.19
C PRO A 704 9.07 37.33 -7.37
N ALA A 705 8.79 38.60 -7.66
CA ALA A 705 9.39 39.30 -8.80
C ALA A 705 10.88 39.64 -8.54
N THR A 706 11.21 39.98 -7.29
CA THR A 706 12.59 40.27 -6.87
C THR A 706 13.28 39.07 -6.22
N GLY A 707 12.53 38.04 -5.83
CA GLY A 707 13.05 36.88 -5.09
C GLY A 707 13.44 37.20 -3.65
N THR A 708 12.93 38.30 -3.08
CA THR A 708 13.36 38.80 -1.77
C THR A 708 12.26 38.70 -0.73
N ALA A 709 12.64 38.28 0.47
CA ALA A 709 11.81 38.31 1.66
C ALA A 709 12.26 39.44 2.60
N THR A 710 11.34 40.34 2.97
CA THR A 710 11.64 41.51 3.81
C THR A 710 10.73 41.56 5.03
N ASP A 711 11.30 41.72 6.22
CA ASP A 711 10.55 42.00 7.44
C ASP A 711 10.01 43.44 7.43
N ILE A 712 8.69 43.58 7.46
CA ILE A 712 7.97 44.86 7.40
C ILE A 712 7.25 45.20 8.72
N THR A 713 7.57 44.51 9.81
CA THR A 713 6.87 44.64 11.10
C THR A 713 6.84 46.08 11.64
N ASN A 714 7.84 46.91 11.30
CA ASN A 714 7.95 48.29 11.77
C ASN A 714 7.57 49.36 10.72
N THR A 715 7.27 48.98 9.47
CA THR A 715 7.08 49.94 8.36
C THR A 715 5.65 50.49 8.26
N THR A 716 4.72 49.97 9.07
CA THR A 716 3.32 50.42 9.15
C THR A 716 3.07 51.58 10.12
N ARG A 717 4.13 52.16 10.73
CA ARG A 717 4.00 53.33 11.63
C ARG A 717 4.24 54.70 11.00
N ASP A 718 4.75 54.79 9.77
CA ASP A 718 5.18 56.07 9.15
C ASP A 718 4.36 56.53 7.92
N LYS A 719 3.13 56.03 7.76
CA LYS A 719 2.12 56.67 6.90
C LYS A 719 0.77 56.69 7.62
N ALA A 720 0.63 57.65 8.53
CA ALA A 720 -0.65 58.23 8.92
C ALA A 720 -0.81 59.58 8.22
#